data_AF-A0A413WKY9-F1
#
_entry.id   AF-A0A413WKY9-F1
#
_cell.length_a   1.000
_cell.length_b   1.000
_cell.length_c   1.000
_cell.angle_alpha   90.00
_cell.angle_beta   90.00
_cell.angle_gamma   90.00
#
_symmetry.space_group_name_H-M   'P 1'
#
loop_
_entity.id
_entity.type
_entity.pdbx_description
1 polymer ?
#
loop_
_entity_poly.entity_id
_entity_poly.type
_entity_poly.pdbx_seq_one_letter_code
_entity_poly.pdbx_strand_id
1 'polypeptide(L)'
;MLVNNFYFAYINLVFVLVYVVFRQFIRSPEDRIRRRQQWLLYSGSGVLALLLSAFAFVPAIFGFLQNERPSFKQKIDWFEFDNVLYDSRLLILSAGFVLFAFYRPLYRQTAFRLFSTMSLLFIVFHFSPHVASFFNGFSAPQYRWEYLASFTMGGAVAVGLSHWRFERQAFLNAAVGTMMLYLLFGLFGNVVWSVGLGIFGMMLITVVSFWRKPMFAPYVITVSYLILFIGYTKFMLHDQAIFNTNESFVNSSNYDSAEHRELVAIVQKEAAPLERLDWMVPLRNNTPIVQSFLGTSLYSSILNGHLLTLYWSDLEIDMGRESVSRYGTLGNRANLHHLLSSPYWMRNKNALSEAPYGFTLLAESDRYAVYESETRLPFVRTTTSTYRQADLNDASILTREQAMLSGVILEAGSETPIPARTVDFTTEEVEAVLDGDTLHVTSDQGGIDLIPDVPPTATGDLYVSFNIRKLEGDGFFIKLGGYRTTRKPEASIYRTDLTSMTLRTPLSERVPFRLPEGTYVLEDMIIEWEDYSTLDSVVEETQERPDIPVTWDGPNLDFTVQEATQGTYAVLPVPFERGWSASINGEKRDVLQANYAFSAIKLDQGRNEVELTYRPPFFGITTVMTLLGLIVFVSYLAYVRHKEPPLT
;
A
#
# COMPACT_ATOMS: atom_id res chain seq x y z
N MET A 1 0.70 8.75 -18.37
CA MET A 1 -0.05 8.55 -17.11
C MET A 1 -0.36 7.07 -16.87
N LEU A 2 -1.09 6.38 -17.75
CA LEU A 2 -1.45 4.96 -17.56
C LEU A 2 -0.27 4.02 -17.23
N VAL A 3 0.92 4.26 -17.80
CA VAL A 3 2.14 3.46 -17.52
C VAL A 3 2.70 3.70 -16.12
N ASN A 4 2.67 4.95 -15.62
CA ASN A 4 3.40 5.32 -14.39
C ASN A 4 2.48 5.40 -13.17
N ASN A 5 1.22 5.81 -13.36
CA ASN A 5 0.27 6.02 -12.28
C ASN A 5 -1.17 5.99 -12.82
N PHE A 6 -1.83 4.83 -12.70
CA PHE A 6 -3.20 4.66 -13.17
C PHE A 6 -4.23 5.41 -12.32
N TYR A 7 -3.93 5.71 -11.05
CA TYR A 7 -4.80 6.51 -10.19
C TYR A 7 -4.93 7.95 -10.70
N PHE A 8 -3.80 8.61 -10.99
CA PHE A 8 -3.85 9.92 -11.65
C PHE A 8 -4.38 9.79 -13.09
N ALA A 9 -4.14 8.69 -13.80
CA ALA A 9 -4.73 8.49 -15.11
C ALA A 9 -6.27 8.50 -15.05
N TYR A 10 -6.86 7.86 -14.05
CA TYR A 10 -8.31 7.88 -13.80
C TYR A 10 -8.83 9.30 -13.53
N ILE A 11 -8.22 10.04 -12.59
CA ILE A 11 -8.60 11.42 -12.28
C ILE A 11 -8.53 12.31 -13.54
N ASN A 12 -7.45 12.20 -14.31
CA ASN A 12 -7.28 12.97 -15.53
C ASN A 12 -8.24 12.53 -16.65
N LEU A 13 -8.61 11.25 -16.73
CA LEU A 13 -9.63 10.78 -17.67
C LEU A 13 -10.98 11.43 -17.36
N VAL A 14 -11.39 11.43 -16.09
CA VAL A 14 -12.61 12.13 -15.65
C VAL A 14 -12.55 13.61 -16.02
N PHE A 15 -11.42 14.28 -15.76
CA PHE A 15 -11.23 15.67 -16.15
C PHE A 15 -11.39 15.90 -17.67
N VAL A 16 -10.76 15.06 -18.49
CA VAL A 16 -10.85 15.15 -19.95
C VAL A 16 -12.30 14.94 -20.41
N LEU A 17 -13.05 14.02 -19.80
CA LEU A 17 -14.47 13.83 -20.10
C LEU A 17 -15.29 15.07 -19.75
N VAL A 18 -15.08 15.67 -18.57
CA VAL A 18 -15.72 16.94 -18.18
C VAL A 18 -15.38 18.04 -19.19
N TYR A 19 -14.10 18.18 -19.55
CA TYR A 19 -13.64 19.14 -20.55
C TYR A 19 -14.34 18.93 -21.91
N VAL A 20 -14.39 17.69 -22.40
CA VAL A 20 -15.03 17.35 -23.68
C VAL A 20 -16.52 17.71 -23.65
N VAL A 21 -17.22 17.42 -22.55
CA VAL A 21 -18.63 17.78 -22.36
C VAL A 21 -18.81 19.29 -22.42
N PHE A 22 -18.01 20.06 -21.69
CA PHE A 22 -18.09 21.53 -21.72
C PHE A 22 -17.82 22.09 -23.12
N ARG A 23 -16.87 21.52 -23.86
CA ARG A 23 -16.58 21.91 -25.26
C ARG A 23 -17.72 21.64 -26.23
N GLN A 24 -18.63 20.70 -25.91
CA GLN A 24 -19.84 20.51 -26.72
C GLN A 24 -20.79 21.70 -26.64
N PHE A 25 -20.84 22.39 -25.49
CA PHE A 25 -21.69 23.56 -25.25
C PHE A 25 -20.97 24.89 -25.54
N ILE A 26 -19.67 24.97 -25.24
CA ILE A 26 -18.84 26.17 -25.41
C ILE A 26 -17.89 25.95 -26.59
N ARG A 27 -18.37 26.24 -27.80
CA ARG A 27 -17.64 26.04 -29.04
C ARG A 27 -16.68 27.20 -29.35
N SER A 28 -15.49 26.87 -29.82
CA SER A 28 -14.51 27.85 -30.31
C SER A 28 -14.87 28.24 -31.74
N PRO A 29 -14.72 29.51 -32.14
CA PRO A 29 -14.81 29.92 -33.54
C PRO A 29 -13.86 29.13 -34.46
N GLU A 30 -12.75 28.62 -33.90
CA GLU A 30 -11.74 27.85 -34.62
C GLU A 30 -12.12 26.36 -34.80
N ASP A 31 -13.24 25.90 -34.24
CA ASP A 31 -13.63 24.48 -34.28
C ASP A 31 -14.18 24.07 -35.65
N ARG A 32 -13.30 23.50 -36.48
CA ARG A 32 -13.61 23.08 -37.86
C ARG A 32 -14.22 21.66 -37.98
N ILE A 33 -14.04 20.81 -36.97
CA ILE A 33 -14.43 19.39 -37.00
C ILE A 33 -15.87 19.19 -36.51
N ARG A 34 -16.62 18.24 -37.11
CA ARG A 34 -18.00 17.91 -36.68
C ARG A 34 -18.00 17.13 -35.36
N ARG A 35 -19.02 17.29 -34.51
CA ARG A 35 -19.12 16.62 -33.19
C ARG A 35 -18.93 15.10 -33.26
N ARG A 36 -19.53 14.41 -34.24
CA ARG A 36 -19.36 12.96 -34.41
C ARG A 36 -17.89 12.57 -34.63
N GLN A 37 -17.16 13.37 -35.41
CA GLN A 37 -15.74 13.14 -35.67
C GLN A 37 -14.90 13.43 -34.43
N GLN A 38 -15.25 14.43 -33.62
CA GLN A 38 -14.59 14.71 -32.34
C GLN A 38 -14.68 13.51 -31.41
N TRP A 39 -15.88 12.95 -31.19
CA TRP A 39 -16.07 11.77 -30.36
C TRP A 39 -15.29 10.56 -30.87
N LEU A 40 -15.27 10.34 -32.18
CA LEU A 40 -14.45 9.27 -32.78
C LEU A 40 -12.96 9.46 -32.48
N LEU A 41 -12.44 10.69 -32.59
CA LEU A 41 -11.04 11.00 -32.29
C LEU A 41 -10.72 10.86 -30.79
N TYR A 42 -11.64 11.25 -29.91
CA TYR A 42 -11.45 11.11 -28.47
C TYR A 42 -11.44 9.64 -28.05
N SER A 43 -12.43 8.86 -28.49
CA SER A 43 -12.48 7.42 -28.21
C SER A 43 -11.31 6.67 -28.85
N GLY A 44 -10.96 7.00 -30.10
CA GLY A 44 -9.81 6.41 -30.79
C GLY A 44 -8.48 6.69 -30.07
N SER A 45 -8.26 7.93 -29.63
CA SER A 45 -7.10 8.30 -28.80
C SER A 45 -7.06 7.55 -27.48
N GLY A 46 -8.23 7.34 -26.84
CA GLY A 46 -8.34 6.55 -25.60
C GLY A 46 -7.96 5.08 -25.79
N VAL A 47 -8.51 4.43 -26.83
CA VAL A 47 -8.16 3.05 -27.18
C VAL A 47 -6.67 2.93 -27.50
N LEU A 48 -6.13 3.88 -28.27
CA LEU A 48 -4.72 3.89 -28.62
C LEU A 48 -3.83 4.05 -27.40
N ALA A 49 -4.20 4.92 -26.45
CA ALA A 49 -3.48 5.08 -25.20
C ALA A 49 -3.50 3.80 -24.35
N LEU A 50 -4.63 3.07 -24.31
CA LEU A 50 -4.72 1.77 -23.64
C LEU A 50 -3.83 0.73 -24.30
N LEU A 51 -3.84 0.63 -25.64
CA LEU A 51 -2.96 -0.29 -26.38
C LEU A 51 -1.48 0.01 -26.11
N LEU A 52 -1.07 1.27 -26.26
CA LEU A 52 0.32 1.70 -26.03
C LEU A 52 0.80 1.51 -24.59
N SER A 53 -0.11 1.45 -23.62
CA SER A 53 0.23 1.25 -22.20
C SER A 53 -0.04 -0.17 -21.70
N ALA A 54 -0.54 -1.08 -22.54
CA ALA A 54 -1.02 -2.39 -22.13
C ALA A 54 0.04 -3.21 -21.38
N PHE A 55 1.31 -3.15 -21.80
CA PHE A 55 2.42 -3.88 -21.19
C PHE A 55 2.65 -3.57 -19.70
N ALA A 56 2.28 -2.37 -19.24
CA ALA A 56 2.43 -1.95 -17.84
C ALA A 56 1.07 -1.85 -17.13
N PHE A 57 0.06 -1.30 -17.81
CA PHE A 57 -1.25 -1.05 -17.25
C PHE A 57 -1.98 -2.36 -16.89
N VAL A 58 -1.96 -3.36 -17.78
CA VAL A 58 -2.69 -4.61 -17.54
C VAL A 58 -2.11 -5.41 -16.37
N PRO A 59 -0.78 -5.66 -16.29
CA PRO A 59 -0.21 -6.33 -15.11
C PRO A 59 -0.43 -5.55 -13.81
N ALA A 60 -0.32 -4.22 -13.85
CA ALA A 60 -0.54 -3.39 -12.66
C ALA A 60 -1.99 -3.45 -12.15
N ILE A 61 -2.98 -3.43 -13.05
CA ILE A 61 -4.39 -3.60 -12.69
C ILE A 61 -4.66 -5.01 -12.18
N PHE A 62 -4.07 -6.04 -12.79
CA PHE A 62 -4.21 -7.41 -12.31
C PHE A 62 -3.72 -7.55 -10.86
N GLY A 63 -2.53 -7.03 -10.54
CA GLY A 63 -2.03 -7.04 -9.16
C GLY A 63 -2.80 -6.10 -8.21
N PHE A 64 -3.33 -4.98 -8.71
CA PHE A 64 -4.22 -4.12 -7.92
C PHE A 64 -5.52 -4.84 -7.52
N LEU A 65 -6.11 -5.62 -8.43
CA LEU A 65 -7.34 -6.38 -8.16
C LEU A 65 -7.10 -7.57 -7.22
N GLN A 66 -5.89 -8.11 -7.17
CA GLN A 66 -5.49 -9.12 -6.18
C GLN A 66 -5.29 -8.54 -4.77
N ASN A 67 -4.97 -7.25 -4.67
CA ASN A 67 -4.69 -6.63 -3.37
C ASN A 67 -6.01 -6.41 -2.60
N GLU A 68 -6.37 -7.39 -1.77
CA GLU A 68 -7.56 -7.32 -0.94
C GLU A 68 -7.58 -6.09 -0.03
N ARG A 69 -8.74 -5.42 0.01
CA ARG A 69 -9.01 -4.28 0.89
C ARG A 69 -10.47 -4.34 1.33
N PRO A 70 -10.75 -4.16 2.63
CA PRO A 70 -12.11 -3.97 3.08
C PRO A 70 -12.77 -2.78 2.38
N SER A 71 -14.07 -2.92 2.12
CA SER A 71 -14.87 -1.81 1.60
C SER A 71 -14.96 -0.70 2.64
N PHE A 72 -15.01 0.55 2.17
CA PHE A 72 -15.25 1.69 3.06
C PHE A 72 -16.71 1.68 3.49
N LYS A 73 -16.97 1.41 4.78
CA LYS A 73 -18.33 1.24 5.33
C LYS A 73 -18.89 2.49 6.04
N GLN A 74 -18.06 3.49 6.29
CA GLN A 74 -18.50 4.67 7.04
C GLN A 74 -19.44 5.53 6.21
N LYS A 75 -20.35 6.22 6.90
CA LYS A 75 -21.25 7.19 6.28
C LYS A 75 -20.43 8.32 5.64
N ILE A 76 -20.75 8.64 4.39
CA ILE A 76 -20.23 9.81 3.68
C ILE A 76 -21.32 10.88 3.70
N ASP A 77 -20.99 12.08 4.19
CA ASP A 77 -21.92 13.20 4.15
C ASP A 77 -21.97 13.83 2.75
N TRP A 78 -23.12 14.41 2.40
CA TRP A 78 -23.32 15.01 1.07
C TRP A 78 -22.57 16.33 0.89
N PHE A 79 -22.45 17.09 1.98
CA PHE A 79 -21.87 18.42 1.97
C PHE A 79 -20.97 18.65 3.18
N GLU A 80 -19.77 19.14 2.92
CA GLU A 80 -18.85 19.69 3.92
C GLU A 80 -18.42 21.07 3.44
N PHE A 81 -18.62 22.09 4.28
CA PHE A 81 -18.34 23.49 3.93
C PHE A 81 -17.13 24.01 4.68
N ASP A 82 -16.21 24.63 3.96
CA ASP A 82 -15.12 25.44 4.49
C ASP A 82 -15.05 26.81 3.78
N ASN A 83 -14.14 27.69 4.20
CA ASN A 83 -13.98 29.00 3.57
C ASN A 83 -12.90 28.96 2.48
N VAL A 84 -13.33 28.65 1.24
CA VAL A 84 -12.49 28.65 0.04
C VAL A 84 -11.82 29.98 -0.29
N LEU A 85 -12.12 31.08 0.40
CA LEU A 85 -11.42 32.36 0.22
C LEU A 85 -10.27 32.57 1.21
N TYR A 86 -10.26 31.87 2.35
CA TYR A 86 -9.34 32.18 3.45
C TYR A 86 -8.74 30.97 4.17
N ASP A 87 -9.54 29.99 4.58
CA ASP A 87 -9.12 28.95 5.54
C ASP A 87 -9.32 27.50 5.05
N SER A 88 -9.82 27.31 3.83
CA SER A 88 -9.83 25.99 3.21
C SER A 88 -8.42 25.42 3.16
N ARG A 89 -8.27 24.20 3.70
CA ARG A 89 -6.98 23.49 3.70
C ARG A 89 -6.64 22.91 2.33
N LEU A 90 -7.63 22.82 1.44
CA LEU A 90 -7.54 22.07 0.20
C LEU A 90 -7.61 23.03 -1.00
N LEU A 91 -8.60 23.94 -1.03
CA LEU A 91 -8.87 24.83 -2.17
C LEU A 91 -8.99 26.31 -1.76
N ILE A 92 -7.99 27.11 -2.12
CA ILE A 92 -8.06 28.57 -1.96
C ILE A 92 -8.26 29.25 -3.32
N LEU A 93 -9.34 30.04 -3.45
CA LEU A 93 -9.58 30.85 -4.64
C LEU A 93 -8.65 32.07 -4.64
N SER A 94 -7.89 32.21 -5.73
CA SER A 94 -7.03 33.37 -5.90
C SER A 94 -7.86 34.64 -6.12
N ALA A 95 -7.40 35.77 -5.55
CA ALA A 95 -8.04 37.06 -5.75
C ALA A 95 -8.09 37.46 -7.24
N GLY A 96 -7.09 37.02 -8.03
CA GLY A 96 -7.06 37.21 -9.48
C GLY A 96 -8.19 36.49 -10.19
N PHE A 97 -8.47 35.23 -9.80
CA PHE A 97 -9.60 34.48 -10.34
C PHE A 97 -10.94 35.14 -9.99
N VAL A 98 -11.16 35.50 -8.73
CA VAL A 98 -12.41 36.15 -8.27
C VAL A 98 -12.63 37.49 -9.00
N LEU A 99 -11.58 38.30 -9.13
CA LEU A 99 -11.62 39.56 -9.86
C LEU A 99 -12.06 39.37 -11.31
N PHE A 100 -11.43 38.43 -12.02
CA PHE A 100 -11.78 38.17 -13.41
C PHE A 100 -13.15 37.51 -13.56
N ALA A 101 -13.57 36.66 -12.62
CA ALA A 101 -14.90 36.06 -12.60
C ALA A 101 -16.01 37.13 -12.49
N PHE A 102 -15.79 38.22 -11.74
CA PHE A 102 -16.71 39.36 -11.70
C PHE A 102 -16.60 40.32 -12.89
N TYR A 103 -15.49 40.30 -13.63
CA TYR A 103 -15.29 41.17 -14.78
C TYR A 103 -16.01 40.65 -16.05
N ARG A 104 -17.28 41.06 -16.19
CA ARG A 104 -18.21 40.62 -17.26
C ARG A 104 -17.65 40.66 -18.70
N PRO A 105 -16.85 41.65 -19.14
CA PRO A 105 -16.37 41.68 -20.52
C PRO A 105 -15.51 40.48 -20.92
N LEU A 106 -14.84 39.80 -19.98
CA LEU A 106 -14.06 38.58 -20.27
C LEU A 106 -14.94 37.42 -20.76
N TYR A 107 -16.23 37.38 -20.41
CA TYR A 107 -17.15 36.35 -20.89
C TYR A 107 -17.46 36.47 -22.40
N ARG A 108 -17.01 37.54 -23.08
CA ARG A 108 -17.00 37.58 -24.55
C ARG A 108 -16.02 36.54 -25.12
N GLN A 109 -14.94 36.24 -24.39
CA GLN A 109 -13.93 35.27 -24.78
C GLN A 109 -14.38 33.84 -24.50
N THR A 110 -14.37 33.01 -25.53
CA THR A 110 -14.76 31.59 -25.40
C THR A 110 -13.91 30.84 -24.41
N ALA A 111 -12.59 31.08 -24.42
CA ALA A 111 -11.65 30.43 -23.49
C ALA A 111 -11.96 30.80 -22.02
N PHE A 112 -12.27 32.08 -21.75
CA PHE A 112 -12.64 32.50 -20.40
C PHE A 112 -13.93 31.84 -19.95
N ARG A 113 -14.98 31.82 -20.79
CA ARG A 113 -16.25 31.13 -20.48
C ARG A 113 -16.02 29.67 -20.13
N LEU A 114 -15.19 28.97 -20.92
CA LEU A 114 -14.88 27.57 -20.70
C LEU A 114 -14.23 27.35 -19.34
N PHE A 115 -13.11 28.02 -19.08
CA PHE A 115 -12.34 27.82 -17.86
C PHE A 115 -13.09 28.30 -16.61
N SER A 116 -13.73 29.47 -16.65
CA SER A 116 -14.50 30.01 -15.51
C SER A 116 -15.69 29.12 -15.13
N THR A 117 -16.43 28.59 -16.11
CA THR A 117 -17.58 27.71 -15.82
C THR A 117 -17.11 26.35 -15.29
N MET A 118 -16.01 25.80 -15.81
CA MET A 118 -15.41 24.59 -15.25
C MET A 118 -14.89 24.82 -13.81
N SER A 119 -14.26 25.97 -13.55
CA SER A 119 -13.82 26.32 -12.19
C SER A 119 -15.00 26.39 -11.23
N LEU A 120 -16.12 26.99 -11.63
CA LEU A 120 -17.33 27.03 -10.79
C LEU A 120 -17.84 25.60 -10.47
N LEU A 121 -17.84 24.70 -11.45
CA LEU A 121 -18.20 23.30 -11.22
C LEU A 121 -17.29 22.64 -10.18
N PHE A 122 -15.97 22.79 -10.32
CA PHE A 122 -15.03 22.19 -9.39
C PHE A 122 -15.06 22.82 -7.99
N ILE A 123 -15.40 24.11 -7.88
CA ILE A 123 -15.67 24.76 -6.58
C ILE A 123 -16.90 24.14 -5.91
N VAL A 124 -17.95 23.85 -6.67
CA VAL A 124 -19.13 23.14 -6.12
C VAL A 124 -18.77 21.71 -5.72
N PHE A 125 -17.98 21.01 -6.52
CA PHE A 125 -17.52 19.66 -6.23
C PHE A 125 -16.66 19.56 -4.97
N HIS A 126 -15.90 20.61 -4.66
CA HIS A 126 -15.07 20.66 -3.45
C HIS A 126 -15.91 20.50 -2.17
N PHE A 127 -17.14 21.02 -2.15
CA PHE A 127 -18.01 20.87 -0.99
C PHE A 127 -18.68 19.50 -0.89
N SER A 128 -18.41 18.54 -1.78
CA SER A 128 -19.07 17.23 -1.77
C SER A 128 -18.09 16.08 -1.52
N PRO A 129 -18.09 15.48 -0.31
CA PRO A 129 -17.33 14.27 0.00
C PRO A 129 -17.67 13.08 -0.90
N HIS A 130 -18.91 12.98 -1.39
CA HIS A 130 -19.27 11.98 -2.41
C HIS A 130 -18.53 12.19 -3.73
N VAL A 131 -18.33 13.44 -4.17
CA VAL A 131 -17.50 13.71 -5.35
C VAL A 131 -16.04 13.37 -5.08
N ALA A 132 -15.53 13.67 -3.88
CA ALA A 132 -14.20 13.25 -3.47
C ALA A 132 -14.03 11.72 -3.47
N SER A 133 -15.05 10.98 -3.02
CA SER A 133 -15.10 9.51 -3.11
C SER A 133 -15.10 9.04 -4.56
N PHE A 134 -15.91 9.65 -5.45
CA PHE A 134 -15.94 9.33 -6.88
C PHE A 134 -14.56 9.48 -7.54
N PHE A 135 -13.85 10.58 -7.28
CA PHE A 135 -12.49 10.79 -7.79
C PHE A 135 -11.45 9.85 -7.14
N ASN A 136 -11.79 9.24 -6.02
CA ASN A 136 -11.01 8.19 -5.36
C ASN A 136 -11.51 6.76 -5.68
N GLY A 137 -12.24 6.58 -6.80
CA GLY A 137 -12.72 5.27 -7.24
C GLY A 137 -13.85 4.70 -6.37
N PHE A 138 -14.71 5.58 -5.84
CA PHE A 138 -15.79 5.24 -4.90
C PHE A 138 -15.31 4.65 -3.56
N SER A 139 -14.05 4.93 -3.18
CA SER A 139 -13.49 4.60 -1.87
C SER A 139 -13.71 5.76 -0.87
N ALA A 140 -12.99 5.77 0.25
CA ALA A 140 -13.03 6.85 1.24
C ALA A 140 -12.87 8.23 0.56
N PRO A 141 -13.58 9.27 1.00
CA PRO A 141 -13.44 10.62 0.45
C PRO A 141 -11.98 11.09 0.46
N GLN A 142 -11.43 11.41 -0.71
CA GLN A 142 -10.07 11.96 -0.86
C GLN A 142 -10.06 13.08 -1.90
N TYR A 143 -9.57 14.25 -1.51
CA TYR A 143 -9.58 15.48 -2.32
C TYR A 143 -8.35 15.65 -3.23
N ARG A 144 -7.69 14.55 -3.61
CA ARG A 144 -6.45 14.56 -4.42
C ARG A 144 -6.64 15.08 -5.85
N TRP A 145 -7.88 15.34 -6.26
CA TRP A 145 -8.25 15.84 -7.59
C TRP A 145 -8.29 17.38 -7.66
N GLU A 146 -8.20 18.10 -6.54
CA GLU A 146 -8.41 19.56 -6.52
C GLU A 146 -7.38 20.38 -7.30
N TYR A 147 -6.23 19.80 -7.65
CA TYR A 147 -5.31 20.43 -8.59
C TYR A 147 -5.99 20.76 -9.93
N LEU A 148 -7.07 20.06 -10.30
CA LEU A 148 -7.89 20.36 -11.47
C LEU A 148 -8.68 21.66 -11.32
N ALA A 149 -9.19 21.95 -10.13
CA ALA A 149 -9.84 23.22 -9.82
C ALA A 149 -8.82 24.35 -10.01
N SER A 150 -7.63 24.22 -9.42
CA SER A 150 -6.51 25.15 -9.59
C SER A 150 -6.08 25.32 -11.04
N PHE A 151 -6.01 24.23 -11.81
CA PHE A 151 -5.68 24.27 -13.24
C PHE A 151 -6.71 25.08 -14.05
N THR A 152 -8.01 24.83 -13.84
CA THR A 152 -9.05 25.58 -14.56
C THR A 152 -9.08 27.05 -14.17
N MET A 153 -8.90 27.37 -12.88
CA MET A 153 -8.80 28.75 -12.39
C MET A 153 -7.60 29.45 -13.01
N GLY A 154 -6.44 28.77 -13.07
CA GLY A 154 -5.25 29.26 -13.75
C GLY A 154 -5.49 29.56 -15.22
N GLY A 155 -6.24 28.70 -15.93
CA GLY A 155 -6.69 28.96 -17.31
C GLY A 155 -7.55 30.21 -17.43
N ALA A 156 -8.51 30.42 -16.54
CA ALA A 156 -9.34 31.63 -16.52
C ALA A 156 -8.51 32.89 -16.24
N VAL A 157 -7.59 32.81 -15.27
CA VAL A 157 -6.66 33.91 -14.93
C VAL A 157 -5.73 34.21 -16.10
N ALA A 158 -5.18 33.21 -16.78
CA ALA A 158 -4.31 33.41 -17.95
C ALA A 158 -5.04 34.17 -19.08
N VAL A 159 -6.31 33.86 -19.33
CA VAL A 159 -7.14 34.64 -20.28
C VAL A 159 -7.37 36.05 -19.76
N GLY A 160 -7.62 36.25 -18.46
CA GLY A 160 -7.74 37.59 -17.87
C GLY A 160 -6.46 38.41 -18.02
N LEU A 161 -5.29 37.82 -17.74
CA LEU A 161 -3.98 38.47 -17.82
C LEU A 161 -3.57 38.83 -19.26
N SER A 162 -4.01 38.08 -20.27
CA SER A 162 -3.74 38.43 -21.68
C SER A 162 -4.51 39.67 -22.14
N HIS A 163 -5.54 40.08 -21.40
CA HIS A 163 -6.30 41.29 -21.67
C HIS A 163 -5.74 42.46 -20.85
N TRP A 164 -4.90 43.28 -21.45
CA TRP A 164 -4.32 44.43 -20.76
C TRP A 164 -5.17 45.71 -20.83
N ARG A 165 -6.23 45.75 -21.66
CA ARG A 165 -7.14 46.91 -21.77
C ARG A 165 -8.50 46.59 -21.17
N PHE A 166 -8.72 47.04 -19.94
CA PHE A 166 -10.00 46.86 -19.24
C PHE A 166 -10.94 48.05 -19.43
N GLU A 167 -12.23 47.76 -19.56
CA GLU A 167 -13.29 48.77 -19.51
C GLU A 167 -13.38 49.31 -18.07
N ARG A 168 -13.08 50.60 -17.88
CA ARG A 168 -12.86 51.21 -16.55
C ARG A 168 -14.00 50.95 -15.56
N GLN A 169 -15.25 51.15 -15.98
CA GLN A 169 -16.41 50.97 -15.09
C GLN A 169 -16.64 49.50 -14.74
N ALA A 170 -16.54 48.60 -15.72
CA ALA A 170 -16.71 47.17 -15.48
C ALA A 170 -15.61 46.62 -14.57
N PHE A 171 -14.37 47.09 -14.73
CA PHE A 171 -13.25 46.72 -13.86
C PHE A 171 -13.45 47.23 -12.44
N LEU A 172 -13.90 48.48 -12.27
CA LEU A 172 -14.19 49.03 -10.94
C LEU A 172 -15.29 48.22 -10.23
N ASN A 173 -16.37 47.90 -10.94
CA ASN A 173 -17.45 47.07 -10.38
C ASN A 173 -16.94 45.68 -9.97
N ALA A 174 -16.07 45.07 -10.78
CA ALA A 174 -15.46 43.78 -10.46
C ALA A 174 -14.53 43.86 -9.24
N ALA A 175 -13.72 44.90 -9.14
CA ALA A 175 -12.83 45.14 -8.00
C ALA A 175 -13.61 45.36 -6.71
N VAL A 176 -14.69 46.18 -6.75
CA VAL A 176 -15.57 46.40 -5.60
C VAL A 176 -16.27 45.10 -5.21
N GLY A 177 -16.82 44.35 -6.17
CA GLY A 177 -17.47 43.06 -5.89
C GLY A 177 -16.51 42.05 -5.26
N THR A 178 -15.28 41.97 -5.77
CA THR A 178 -14.22 41.14 -5.19
C THR A 178 -13.91 41.57 -3.76
N MET A 179 -13.69 42.86 -3.54
CA MET A 179 -13.38 43.41 -2.21
C MET A 179 -14.51 43.17 -1.21
N MET A 180 -15.76 43.34 -1.63
CA MET A 180 -16.94 43.07 -0.79
C MET A 180 -17.05 41.58 -0.47
N LEU A 181 -16.78 40.69 -1.42
CA LEU A 181 -16.83 39.25 -1.20
C LEU A 181 -15.77 38.81 -0.18
N TYR A 182 -14.53 39.24 -0.37
CA TYR A 182 -13.45 38.97 0.59
C TYR A 182 -13.77 39.59 1.96
N LEU A 183 -14.22 40.85 2.04
CA LEU A 183 -14.62 41.47 3.30
C LEU A 183 -15.71 40.66 4.01
N LEU A 184 -16.75 40.24 3.28
CA LEU A 184 -17.86 39.48 3.83
C LEU A 184 -17.37 38.14 4.40
N PHE A 185 -16.63 37.35 3.62
CA PHE A 185 -16.09 36.07 4.09
C PHE A 185 -15.01 36.23 5.17
N GLY A 186 -14.35 37.38 5.25
CA GLY A 186 -13.39 37.72 6.29
C GLY A 186 -14.04 38.10 7.61
N LEU A 187 -15.15 38.86 7.58
CA LEU A 187 -15.89 39.29 8.77
C LEU A 187 -16.67 38.15 9.44
N PHE A 188 -17.11 37.16 8.65
CA PHE A 188 -17.92 36.04 9.13
C PHE A 188 -17.17 34.71 9.14
N GLY A 189 -15.88 34.70 8.81
CA GLY A 189 -15.04 33.49 8.76
C GLY A 189 -14.00 33.44 9.88
N ASN A 190 -13.42 32.25 10.09
CA ASN A 190 -12.34 32.03 11.05
C ASN A 190 -10.97 32.39 10.43
N VAL A 191 -10.81 33.64 10.02
CA VAL A 191 -9.62 34.09 9.30
C VAL A 191 -8.48 34.38 10.25
N VAL A 192 -7.33 33.74 10.01
CA VAL A 192 -6.06 34.19 10.59
C VAL A 192 -5.72 35.54 9.97
N TRP A 193 -5.89 36.62 10.73
CA TRP A 193 -5.82 37.99 10.22
C TRP A 193 -4.54 38.33 9.45
N SER A 194 -3.40 37.73 9.78
CA SER A 194 -2.15 37.90 9.01
C SER A 194 -2.25 37.34 7.59
N VAL A 195 -2.86 36.16 7.42
CA VAL A 195 -3.14 35.54 6.12
C VAL A 195 -4.18 36.37 5.37
N GLY A 196 -5.24 36.79 6.06
CA GLY A 196 -6.29 37.64 5.49
C GLY A 196 -5.75 38.97 4.96
N LEU A 197 -4.85 39.63 5.71
CA LEU A 197 -4.17 40.86 5.29
C LEU A 197 -3.24 40.63 4.09
N GLY A 198 -2.56 39.48 4.02
CA GLY A 198 -1.72 39.11 2.88
C GLY A 198 -2.53 38.92 1.58
N ILE A 199 -3.65 38.20 1.66
CA ILE A 199 -4.59 37.99 0.54
C ILE A 199 -5.21 39.33 0.11
N PHE A 200 -5.59 40.17 1.07
CA PHE A 200 -6.12 41.51 0.80
C PHE A 200 -5.06 42.43 0.16
N GLY A 201 -3.81 42.39 0.64
CA GLY A 201 -2.69 43.11 0.04
C GLY A 201 -2.44 42.69 -1.40
N MET A 202 -2.50 41.39 -1.70
CA MET A 202 -2.40 40.88 -3.08
C MET A 202 -3.53 41.34 -3.99
N MET A 203 -4.76 41.36 -3.47
CA MET A 203 -5.90 41.90 -4.18
C MET A 203 -5.68 43.38 -4.50
N LEU A 204 -5.23 44.18 -3.52
CA LEU A 204 -4.90 45.60 -3.72
C LEU A 204 -3.80 45.79 -4.77
N ILE A 205 -2.71 45.02 -4.70
CA ILE A 205 -1.63 45.04 -5.70
C ILE A 205 -2.22 44.74 -7.09
N THR A 206 -3.03 43.70 -7.22
CA THR A 206 -3.68 43.30 -8.47
C THR A 206 -4.51 44.45 -9.05
N VAL A 207 -5.38 45.06 -8.24
CA VAL A 207 -6.26 46.17 -8.67
C VAL A 207 -5.45 47.43 -9.02
N VAL A 208 -4.49 47.81 -8.19
CA VAL A 208 -3.66 49.02 -8.37
C VAL A 208 -2.75 48.89 -9.59
N SER A 209 -2.15 47.72 -9.82
CA SER A 209 -1.29 47.47 -10.97
C SER A 209 -2.04 47.65 -12.29
N PHE A 210 -3.27 47.12 -12.40
CA PHE A 210 -4.11 47.32 -13.58
C PHE A 210 -4.58 48.76 -13.74
N TRP A 211 -4.81 49.50 -12.64
CA TRP A 211 -5.20 50.91 -12.69
C TRP A 211 -4.05 51.82 -13.16
N ARG A 212 -2.84 51.64 -12.62
CA ARG A 212 -1.71 52.57 -12.84
C ARG A 212 -0.96 52.26 -14.13
N LYS A 213 -0.67 50.98 -14.40
CA LYS A 213 0.23 50.52 -15.47
C LYS A 213 -0.27 49.20 -16.06
N PRO A 214 -1.40 49.21 -16.79
CA PRO A 214 -2.08 47.99 -17.26
C PRO A 214 -1.20 47.04 -18.10
N MET A 215 -0.26 47.57 -18.88
CA MET A 215 0.67 46.74 -19.68
C MET A 215 1.66 45.95 -18.80
N PHE A 216 1.99 46.45 -17.60
CA PHE A 216 2.94 45.81 -16.69
C PHE A 216 2.25 44.97 -15.61
N ALA A 217 0.94 45.13 -15.42
CA ALA A 217 0.17 44.46 -14.39
C ALA A 217 0.27 42.92 -14.45
N PRO A 218 0.23 42.25 -15.63
CA PRO A 218 0.39 40.80 -15.69
C PRO A 218 1.72 40.32 -15.13
N TYR A 219 2.80 41.05 -15.39
CA TYR A 219 4.14 40.72 -14.88
C TYR A 219 4.21 40.90 -13.37
N VAL A 220 3.70 42.02 -12.85
CA VAL A 220 3.67 42.29 -11.40
C VAL A 220 2.86 41.22 -10.67
N ILE A 221 1.67 40.90 -11.17
CA ILE A 221 0.79 39.88 -10.58
C ILE A 221 1.45 38.51 -10.60
N THR A 222 2.02 38.12 -11.74
CA THR A 222 2.71 36.82 -11.88
C THR A 222 3.89 36.73 -10.92
N VAL A 223 4.73 37.77 -10.83
CA VAL A 223 5.86 37.82 -9.90
C VAL A 223 5.40 37.77 -8.45
N SER A 224 4.36 38.53 -8.08
CA SER A 224 3.81 38.50 -6.72
C SER A 224 3.24 37.14 -6.33
N TYR A 225 2.49 36.48 -7.23
CA TYR A 225 2.02 35.11 -7.00
C TYR A 225 3.17 34.12 -6.91
N LEU A 226 4.21 34.24 -7.73
CA LEU A 226 5.39 33.38 -7.65
C LEU A 226 6.13 33.58 -6.33
N ILE A 227 6.33 34.81 -5.86
CA ILE A 227 6.96 35.10 -4.57
C ILE A 227 6.15 34.47 -3.44
N LEU A 228 4.82 34.63 -3.45
CA LEU A 228 3.95 34.01 -2.45
C LEU A 228 3.96 32.50 -2.52
N PHE A 229 3.87 31.92 -3.72
CA PHE A 229 3.90 30.48 -3.91
C PHE A 229 5.23 29.91 -3.43
N ILE A 230 6.37 30.50 -3.81
CA ILE A 230 7.71 30.08 -3.36
C ILE A 230 7.84 30.25 -1.85
N GLY A 231 7.39 31.38 -1.29
CA GLY A 231 7.43 31.65 0.14
C GLY A 231 6.58 30.67 0.95
N TYR A 232 5.35 30.41 0.52
CA TYR A 232 4.45 29.44 1.12
C TYR A 232 4.98 28.01 0.96
N THR A 233 5.47 27.64 -0.22
CA THR A 233 6.05 26.32 -0.47
C THR A 233 7.28 26.11 0.40
N LYS A 234 8.16 27.10 0.54
CA LYS A 234 9.28 27.05 1.49
C LYS A 234 8.76 26.90 2.92
N PHE A 235 7.82 27.72 3.35
CA PHE A 235 7.31 27.65 4.72
C PHE A 235 6.67 26.28 5.02
N MET A 236 5.75 25.82 4.18
CA MET A 236 5.01 24.57 4.39
C MET A 236 5.85 23.34 4.14
N LEU A 237 6.54 23.28 2.99
CA LEU A 237 7.33 22.09 2.65
C LEU A 237 8.65 22.10 3.40
N HIS A 238 9.43 23.18 3.41
CA HIS A 238 10.74 23.18 4.06
C HIS A 238 10.64 23.40 5.57
N ASP A 239 10.08 24.53 6.01
CA ASP A 239 10.18 24.96 7.42
C ASP A 239 9.25 24.15 8.35
N GLN A 240 8.10 23.69 7.86
CA GLN A 240 7.16 22.88 8.66
C GLN A 240 7.25 21.37 8.45
N ALA A 241 7.53 20.87 7.23
CA ALA A 241 7.40 19.44 6.91
C ALA A 241 8.72 18.69 6.66
N ILE A 242 9.67 19.29 5.92
CA ILE A 242 10.88 18.62 5.42
C ILE A 242 12.08 18.85 6.33
N PHE A 243 12.04 19.78 7.29
CA PHE A 243 13.17 19.98 8.23
C PHE A 243 13.67 18.67 8.85
N ASN A 244 12.77 17.71 9.08
CA ASN A 244 13.07 16.38 9.63
C ASN A 244 13.26 15.26 8.59
N THR A 245 13.12 15.52 7.28
CA THR A 245 13.31 14.52 6.20
C THR A 245 14.56 14.85 5.39
N ASN A 246 15.71 14.82 6.06
CA ASN A 246 17.01 15.18 5.53
C ASN A 246 17.99 13.98 5.58
N GLU A 247 19.24 14.19 5.17
CA GLU A 247 20.28 13.15 5.22
C GLU A 247 20.49 12.58 6.64
N SER A 248 20.42 13.42 7.68
CA SER A 248 20.51 12.96 9.07
C SER A 248 19.37 12.00 9.43
N PHE A 249 18.15 12.24 8.94
CA PHE A 249 17.03 11.33 9.14
C PHE A 249 17.22 10.01 8.38
N VAL A 250 17.62 10.07 7.11
CA VAL A 250 17.90 8.87 6.29
C VAL A 250 18.98 8.01 6.94
N ASN A 251 20.02 8.63 7.50
CA ASN A 251 21.11 7.95 8.19
C ASN A 251 20.85 7.69 9.69
N SER A 252 19.63 7.95 10.18
CA SER A 252 19.26 7.72 11.59
C SER A 252 18.70 6.32 11.82
N SER A 253 18.51 5.94 13.08
CA SER A 253 17.83 4.69 13.45
C SER A 253 16.38 4.60 13.03
N ASN A 254 15.79 5.70 12.54
CA ASN A 254 14.42 5.70 12.04
C ASN A 254 14.33 5.27 10.58
N TYR A 255 15.47 5.01 9.90
CA TYR A 255 15.50 4.64 8.49
C TYR A 255 16.65 3.71 8.08
N ASP A 256 17.90 4.18 8.00
CA ASP A 256 19.06 3.38 7.61
C ASP A 256 20.32 3.84 8.36
N SER A 257 20.45 3.41 9.61
CA SER A 257 21.58 3.80 10.47
C SER A 257 22.86 3.02 10.15
N ALA A 258 24.01 3.52 10.61
CA ALA A 258 25.28 2.79 10.52
C ALA A 258 25.21 1.41 11.20
N GLU A 259 24.56 1.32 12.37
CA GLU A 259 24.33 0.05 13.08
C GLU A 259 23.51 -0.94 12.23
N HIS A 260 22.49 -0.44 11.50
CA HIS A 260 21.68 -1.30 10.62
C HIS A 260 22.53 -1.85 9.48
N ARG A 261 23.26 -0.98 8.79
CA ARG A 261 24.14 -1.39 7.69
C ARG A 261 25.22 -2.35 8.11
N GLU A 262 25.79 -2.16 9.30
CA GLU A 262 26.80 -3.06 9.87
C GLU A 262 26.24 -4.47 10.08
N LEU A 263 25.11 -4.59 10.79
CA LEU A 263 24.49 -5.89 11.07
C LEU A 263 23.97 -6.57 9.79
N VAL A 264 23.36 -5.81 8.87
CA VAL A 264 22.94 -6.34 7.56
C VAL A 264 24.14 -6.83 6.75
N ALA A 265 25.26 -6.11 6.77
CA ALA A 265 26.48 -6.53 6.07
C ALA A 265 27.14 -7.77 6.69
N ILE A 266 26.97 -8.01 7.99
CA ILE A 266 27.38 -9.27 8.64
C ILE A 266 26.51 -10.40 8.10
N VAL A 267 25.18 -10.24 8.14
CA VAL A 267 24.24 -11.26 7.62
C VAL A 267 24.51 -11.58 6.15
N GLN A 268 24.73 -10.58 5.30
CA GLN A 268 24.99 -10.79 3.87
C GLN A 268 26.29 -11.54 3.56
N LYS A 269 27.24 -11.60 4.50
CA LYS A 269 28.47 -12.38 4.34
C LYS A 269 28.28 -13.85 4.70
N GLU A 270 27.43 -14.12 5.69
CA GLU A 270 27.12 -15.47 6.17
C GLU A 270 26.02 -16.15 5.34
N ALA A 271 25.03 -15.36 4.90
CA ALA A 271 23.83 -15.86 4.24
C ALA A 271 24.12 -16.49 2.87
N ALA A 272 23.51 -17.65 2.61
CA ALA A 272 23.44 -18.23 1.28
C ALA A 272 22.57 -17.34 0.33
N PRO A 273 22.73 -17.45 -1.01
CA PRO A 273 22.13 -16.50 -1.97
C PRO A 273 20.61 -16.30 -1.89
N LEU A 274 19.86 -17.26 -1.34
CA LEU A 274 18.40 -17.22 -1.23
C LEU A 274 17.88 -17.14 0.21
N GLU A 275 18.80 -17.06 1.17
CA GLU A 275 18.43 -16.89 2.57
C GLU A 275 18.01 -15.46 2.86
N ARG A 276 17.04 -15.34 3.76
CA ARG A 276 16.38 -14.08 4.09
C ARG A 276 16.71 -13.64 5.51
N LEU A 277 16.67 -12.33 5.69
CA LEU A 277 16.70 -11.68 6.99
C LEU A 277 15.28 -11.18 7.34
N ASP A 278 14.72 -11.69 8.44
CA ASP A 278 13.54 -11.10 9.04
C ASP A 278 13.95 -9.82 9.77
N TRP A 279 13.88 -8.70 9.06
CA TRP A 279 14.16 -7.37 9.57
C TRP A 279 13.33 -6.32 8.86
N MET A 280 12.80 -5.39 9.65
CA MET A 280 12.41 -4.08 9.17
C MET A 280 12.61 -3.05 10.27
N VAL A 281 12.99 -1.84 9.88
CA VAL A 281 12.99 -0.72 10.82
C VAL A 281 11.54 -0.51 11.30
N PRO A 282 11.30 -0.24 12.61
CA PRO A 282 9.95 -0.13 13.13
C PRO A 282 9.06 0.78 12.30
N LEU A 283 7.91 0.26 11.86
CA LEU A 283 6.91 0.94 11.03
C LEU A 283 7.36 1.30 9.60
N ARG A 284 8.57 0.91 9.17
CA ARG A 284 9.13 1.13 7.83
C ARG A 284 9.10 -0.17 7.02
N ASN A 285 7.94 -0.46 6.44
CA ASN A 285 7.89 -1.51 5.42
C ASN A 285 8.82 -1.14 4.24
N ASN A 286 9.22 -2.13 3.43
CA ASN A 286 10.20 -1.98 2.34
C ASN A 286 11.65 -1.77 2.80
N THR A 287 11.97 -1.89 4.09
CA THR A 287 13.36 -1.91 4.58
C THR A 287 14.27 -2.85 3.78
N PRO A 288 13.87 -4.08 3.41
CA PRO A 288 14.72 -4.97 2.61
C PRO A 288 15.13 -4.37 1.26
N ILE A 289 14.22 -3.64 0.59
CA ILE A 289 14.50 -2.97 -0.68
C ILE A 289 15.47 -1.79 -0.47
N VAL A 290 15.24 -1.00 0.57
CA VAL A 290 16.06 0.18 0.89
C VAL A 290 17.48 -0.22 1.27
N GLN A 291 17.63 -1.25 2.09
CA GLN A 291 18.90 -1.74 2.62
C GLN A 291 19.51 -2.87 1.76
N SER A 292 18.90 -3.19 0.61
CA SER A 292 19.41 -4.14 -0.38
C SER A 292 19.69 -5.56 0.14
N PHE A 293 18.75 -6.15 0.88
CA PHE A 293 18.83 -7.55 1.32
C PHE A 293 17.51 -8.30 1.03
N LEU A 294 17.55 -9.63 0.99
CA LEU A 294 16.34 -10.45 0.87
C LEU A 294 15.64 -10.52 2.23
N GLY A 295 14.39 -10.07 2.33
CA GLY A 295 13.69 -10.01 3.62
C GLY A 295 12.19 -10.24 3.54
N THR A 296 11.52 -10.06 4.66
CA THR A 296 10.12 -10.47 4.89
C THR A 296 9.15 -9.29 5.06
N SER A 297 9.45 -8.13 4.46
CA SER A 297 8.64 -6.91 4.65
C SER A 297 8.41 -6.12 3.36
N LEU A 298 7.14 -5.85 3.05
CA LEU A 298 6.70 -5.10 1.86
C LEU A 298 5.42 -4.31 2.15
N TYR A 299 5.32 -3.11 1.59
CA TYR A 299 4.09 -2.32 1.50
C TYR A 299 3.94 -1.81 0.07
N SER A 300 2.83 -2.19 -0.56
CA SER A 300 2.48 -1.83 -1.93
C SER A 300 0.97 -1.90 -2.10
N SER A 301 0.40 -1.04 -2.96
CA SER A 301 -1.02 -1.17 -3.36
C SER A 301 -1.22 -2.18 -4.50
N ILE A 302 -0.16 -2.88 -4.88
CA ILE A 302 -0.10 -3.95 -5.88
C ILE A 302 0.69 -5.06 -5.19
N LEU A 303 -0.02 -6.05 -4.65
CA LEU A 303 0.55 -7.18 -3.92
C LEU A 303 -0.02 -8.47 -4.50
N ASN A 304 0.73 -9.55 -4.30
CA ASN A 304 0.23 -10.90 -4.52
C ASN A 304 -0.86 -11.19 -3.48
N GLY A 305 -2.06 -11.56 -3.94
CA GLY A 305 -3.23 -11.78 -3.08
C GLY A 305 -3.07 -13.00 -2.18
N HIS A 306 -2.36 -14.03 -2.64
CA HIS A 306 -2.08 -15.23 -1.84
C HIS A 306 -1.16 -14.92 -0.66
N LEU A 307 -0.14 -14.07 -0.84
CA LEU A 307 0.68 -13.62 0.28
C LEU A 307 -0.11 -12.78 1.28
N LEU A 308 -1.06 -11.96 0.82
CA LEU A 308 -1.89 -11.16 1.72
C LEU A 308 -2.81 -12.06 2.57
N THR A 309 -3.49 -13.01 1.93
CA THR A 309 -4.37 -13.99 2.58
C THR A 309 -3.61 -14.95 3.50
N LEU A 310 -2.36 -15.31 3.16
CA LEU A 310 -1.47 -16.06 4.05
C LEU A 310 -1.33 -15.40 5.42
N TYR A 311 -1.06 -14.08 5.41
CA TYR A 311 -0.91 -13.30 6.64
C TYR A 311 -2.24 -13.01 7.33
N TRP A 312 -3.33 -12.84 6.60
CA TRP A 312 -4.62 -12.42 7.15
C TRP A 312 -5.48 -13.56 7.70
N SER A 313 -5.51 -14.70 7.01
CA SER A 313 -6.49 -15.77 7.27
C SER A 313 -5.92 -17.18 7.23
N ASP A 314 -4.97 -17.47 6.34
CA ASP A 314 -4.51 -18.85 6.20
C ASP A 314 -3.62 -19.26 7.38
N LEU A 315 -2.75 -18.35 7.84
CA LEU A 315 -1.85 -18.54 8.97
C LEU A 315 -1.94 -17.44 10.04
N GLU A 316 -2.76 -16.40 9.83
CA GLU A 316 -2.96 -15.29 10.78
C GLU A 316 -1.63 -14.71 11.34
N ILE A 317 -0.66 -14.49 10.45
CA ILE A 317 0.67 -14.01 10.83
C ILE A 317 0.58 -12.53 11.22
N ASP A 318 0.63 -12.24 12.52
CA ASP A 318 0.60 -10.85 12.97
C ASP A 318 1.90 -10.10 12.62
N MET A 319 1.71 -8.83 12.25
CA MET A 319 2.78 -7.94 11.74
C MET A 319 3.11 -6.79 12.70
N GLY A 320 2.80 -6.94 13.99
CA GLY A 320 2.96 -5.96 15.08
C GLY A 320 2.00 -4.76 15.02
N ARG A 321 1.25 -4.60 13.93
CA ARG A 321 0.17 -3.61 13.78
C ARG A 321 -0.74 -3.95 12.62
N GLU A 322 -2.01 -3.65 12.81
CA GLU A 322 -3.01 -3.67 11.76
C GLU A 322 -2.77 -2.56 10.73
N SER A 323 -2.79 -2.95 9.47
CA SER A 323 -2.86 -2.06 8.31
C SER A 323 -3.13 -2.89 7.06
N VAL A 324 -3.82 -2.31 6.09
CA VAL A 324 -3.98 -2.92 4.76
C VAL A 324 -2.70 -2.83 3.92
N SER A 325 -2.61 -3.66 2.87
CA SER A 325 -1.64 -3.54 1.77
C SER A 325 -0.17 -3.68 2.20
N ARG A 326 0.09 -4.58 3.14
CA ARG A 326 1.43 -4.96 3.59
C ARG A 326 1.47 -6.42 4.03
N TYR A 327 2.70 -6.94 4.04
CA TYR A 327 3.12 -7.99 4.96
C TYR A 327 4.41 -7.57 5.65
N GLY A 328 4.75 -8.17 6.78
CA GLY A 328 5.95 -7.81 7.52
C GLY A 328 6.23 -8.78 8.65
N THR A 329 7.47 -9.24 8.76
CA THR A 329 7.95 -10.20 9.77
C THR A 329 7.27 -11.56 9.66
N LEU A 330 7.70 -12.53 10.47
CA LEU A 330 7.13 -13.88 10.52
C LEU A 330 6.47 -14.21 11.87
N GLY A 331 6.04 -13.19 12.62
CA GLY A 331 5.36 -13.40 13.91
C GLY A 331 6.23 -14.07 14.98
N ASN A 332 7.56 -14.05 14.81
CA ASN A 332 8.54 -14.78 15.63
C ASN A 332 8.31 -16.31 15.67
N ARG A 333 7.63 -16.88 14.66
CA ARG A 333 7.30 -18.31 14.60
C ARG A 333 8.41 -19.09 13.91
N ALA A 334 9.12 -19.96 14.64
CA ALA A 334 10.29 -20.66 14.09
C ALA A 334 9.93 -21.55 12.88
N ASN A 335 8.77 -22.23 12.91
CA ASN A 335 8.28 -23.02 11.78
C ASN A 335 8.28 -22.20 10.47
N LEU A 336 7.78 -20.96 10.49
CA LEU A 336 7.78 -20.07 9.32
C LEU A 336 9.16 -19.61 8.91
N HIS A 337 10.06 -19.34 9.86
CA HIS A 337 11.46 -19.01 9.55
C HIS A 337 12.14 -20.12 8.75
N HIS A 338 11.91 -21.38 9.12
CA HIS A 338 12.47 -22.54 8.43
C HIS A 338 11.80 -22.78 7.08
N LEU A 339 10.47 -22.71 7.02
CA LEU A 339 9.70 -22.88 5.77
C LEU A 339 10.04 -21.84 4.71
N LEU A 340 10.38 -20.62 5.13
CA LEU A 340 10.60 -19.48 4.23
C LEU A 340 12.07 -19.11 4.05
N SER A 341 12.98 -20.02 4.40
CA SER A 341 14.44 -19.82 4.30
C SER A 341 14.86 -18.46 4.88
N SER A 342 14.35 -18.11 6.07
CA SER A 342 14.63 -16.85 6.77
C SER A 342 15.39 -17.10 8.08
N PRO A 343 16.62 -17.63 8.01
CA PRO A 343 17.34 -18.07 9.21
C PRO A 343 17.91 -16.95 10.06
N TYR A 344 17.85 -15.71 9.60
CA TYR A 344 18.32 -14.56 10.37
C TYR A 344 17.13 -13.77 10.90
N TRP A 345 17.22 -13.37 12.17
CA TRP A 345 16.22 -12.55 12.85
C TRP A 345 16.92 -11.38 13.53
N MET A 346 16.60 -10.15 13.14
CA MET A 346 17.18 -8.96 13.74
C MET A 346 16.11 -8.13 14.43
N ARG A 347 16.35 -7.69 15.67
CA ARG A 347 15.45 -6.79 16.41
C ARG A 347 16.23 -5.86 17.34
N ASN A 348 15.50 -4.95 17.99
CA ASN A 348 16.04 -4.18 19.09
C ASN A 348 16.34 -5.09 20.29
N LYS A 349 17.40 -4.78 21.04
CA LYS A 349 17.83 -5.56 22.23
C LYS A 349 16.78 -5.68 23.34
N ASN A 350 15.72 -4.86 23.32
CA ASN A 350 14.61 -5.00 24.25
C ASN A 350 13.64 -6.14 23.89
N ALA A 351 13.74 -6.73 22.70
CA ALA A 351 12.85 -7.78 22.21
C ALA A 351 13.51 -9.17 22.21
N LEU A 352 14.71 -9.33 22.79
CA LEU A 352 15.48 -10.57 22.72
C LEU A 352 14.79 -11.78 23.35
N SER A 353 13.93 -11.55 24.36
CA SER A 353 13.12 -12.62 24.95
C SER A 353 12.14 -13.24 23.96
N GLU A 354 11.88 -12.57 22.84
CA GLU A 354 10.94 -13.00 21.80
C GLU A 354 11.63 -13.65 20.59
N ALA A 355 12.93 -13.98 20.69
CA ALA A 355 13.62 -14.68 19.61
C ALA A 355 12.88 -15.99 19.23
N PRO A 356 12.83 -16.35 17.93
CA PRO A 356 12.26 -17.63 17.52
C PRO A 356 13.03 -18.81 18.15
N TYR A 357 12.36 -19.94 18.37
CA TYR A 357 13.00 -21.15 18.90
C TYR A 357 14.19 -21.59 18.04
N GLY A 358 15.28 -22.00 18.69
CA GLY A 358 16.51 -22.47 18.02
C GLY A 358 17.41 -21.35 17.47
N PHE A 359 17.08 -20.08 17.70
CA PHE A 359 17.91 -18.95 17.27
C PHE A 359 18.91 -18.53 18.34
N THR A 360 20.18 -18.40 17.97
CA THR A 360 21.27 -17.96 18.85
C THR A 360 21.89 -16.66 18.37
N LEU A 361 22.54 -15.93 19.28
CA LEU A 361 23.09 -14.60 18.98
C LEU A 361 24.26 -14.72 17.98
N LEU A 362 24.14 -14.05 16.84
CA LEU A 362 25.19 -13.97 15.82
C LEU A 362 26.05 -12.71 16.00
N ALA A 363 25.40 -11.54 16.08
CA ALA A 363 26.08 -10.26 16.26
C ALA A 363 25.18 -9.23 16.92
N GLU A 364 25.77 -8.19 17.50
CA GLU A 364 25.03 -7.09 18.12
C GLU A 364 25.71 -5.75 17.99
N SER A 365 24.90 -4.68 17.98
CA SER A 365 25.29 -3.28 18.09
C SER A 365 24.83 -2.71 19.44
N ASP A 366 24.95 -1.39 19.63
CA ASP A 366 24.44 -0.73 20.83
C ASP A 366 22.94 -0.96 21.06
N ARG A 367 22.12 -0.95 19.99
CA ARG A 367 20.65 -1.01 20.11
C ARG A 367 20.01 -2.25 19.51
N TYR A 368 20.70 -2.94 18.62
CA TYR A 368 20.14 -4.05 17.86
C TYR A 368 20.97 -5.31 18.04
N ALA A 369 20.34 -6.45 17.83
CA ALA A 369 21.00 -7.74 17.79
C ALA A 369 20.40 -8.55 16.64
N VAL A 370 21.26 -9.34 16.00
CA VAL A 370 20.88 -10.32 14.99
C VAL A 370 21.19 -11.71 15.52
N TYR A 371 20.21 -12.58 15.35
CA TYR A 371 20.24 -13.98 15.71
C TYR A 371 20.20 -14.81 14.44
N GLU A 372 20.76 -16.00 14.53
CA GLU A 372 20.79 -16.99 13.48
C GLU A 372 20.23 -18.30 14.02
N SER A 373 19.44 -19.00 13.21
CA SER A 373 19.04 -20.38 13.54
C SER A 373 20.24 -21.32 13.42
N GLU A 374 20.35 -22.33 14.26
CA GLU A 374 21.42 -23.34 14.12
C GLU A 374 21.13 -24.37 13.02
N THR A 375 19.87 -24.49 12.59
CA THR A 375 19.43 -25.50 11.61
C THR A 375 18.73 -24.87 10.41
N ARG A 376 18.79 -25.54 9.26
CA ARG A 376 18.22 -25.05 7.99
C ARG A 376 17.36 -26.13 7.36
N LEU A 377 16.26 -25.70 6.75
CA LEU A 377 15.63 -26.48 5.69
C LEU A 377 16.15 -25.99 4.34
N PRO A 378 16.35 -26.89 3.37
CA PRO A 378 16.81 -26.54 2.04
C PRO A 378 15.76 -25.68 1.36
N PHE A 379 16.21 -24.78 0.49
CA PHE A 379 15.31 -23.90 -0.25
C PHE A 379 14.31 -24.70 -1.11
N VAL A 380 14.76 -25.81 -1.70
CA VAL A 380 13.88 -26.77 -2.37
C VAL A 380 13.71 -27.97 -1.47
N ARG A 381 12.49 -28.18 -0.99
CA ARG A 381 12.12 -29.36 -0.21
C ARG A 381 11.47 -30.41 -1.12
N THR A 382 11.70 -31.68 -0.85
CA THR A 382 11.05 -32.78 -1.59
C THR A 382 10.22 -33.63 -0.65
N THR A 383 8.97 -33.89 -1.00
CA THR A 383 8.05 -34.69 -0.18
C THR A 383 7.08 -35.48 -1.04
N THR A 384 6.66 -36.65 -0.55
CA THR A 384 5.53 -37.42 -1.07
C THR A 384 4.26 -37.18 -0.27
N SER A 385 4.37 -36.64 0.96
CA SER A 385 3.23 -36.39 1.84
C SER A 385 2.45 -35.18 1.38
N THR A 386 1.15 -35.39 1.10
CA THR A 386 0.29 -34.35 0.53
C THR A 386 -0.99 -34.18 1.36
N TYR A 387 -1.24 -32.94 1.78
CA TYR A 387 -2.42 -32.57 2.55
C TYR A 387 -3.36 -31.74 1.70
N ARG A 388 -4.65 -31.95 1.87
CA ARG A 388 -5.66 -31.21 1.12
C ARG A 388 -6.00 -29.90 1.84
N GLN A 389 -5.89 -28.78 1.15
CA GLN A 389 -6.17 -27.45 1.73
C GLN A 389 -7.58 -27.36 2.33
N ALA A 390 -8.59 -27.93 1.65
CA ALA A 390 -9.97 -27.91 2.12
C ALA A 390 -10.17 -28.62 3.48
N ASP A 391 -9.36 -29.64 3.77
CA ASP A 391 -9.46 -30.42 5.01
C ASP A 391 -8.81 -29.68 6.20
N LEU A 392 -8.07 -28.60 5.93
CA LEU A 392 -7.38 -27.76 6.90
C LEU A 392 -8.13 -26.46 7.25
N ASN A 393 -9.27 -26.19 6.60
CA ASN A 393 -10.06 -24.96 6.80
C ASN A 393 -10.50 -24.77 8.28
N ASP A 394 -10.79 -25.88 8.97
CA ASP A 394 -11.19 -25.87 10.39
C ASP A 394 -10.04 -26.32 11.31
N ALA A 395 -8.87 -26.64 10.76
CA ALA A 395 -7.69 -26.98 11.54
C ALA A 395 -7.05 -25.72 12.12
N SER A 396 -6.42 -25.87 13.29
CA SER A 396 -5.70 -24.78 13.94
C SER A 396 -4.52 -24.29 13.12
N ILE A 397 -4.12 -23.04 13.35
CA ILE A 397 -2.99 -22.44 12.63
C ILE A 397 -1.70 -23.23 12.84
N LEU A 398 -1.45 -23.74 14.05
CA LEU A 398 -0.28 -24.55 14.32
C LEU A 398 -0.30 -25.87 13.55
N THR A 399 -1.46 -26.54 13.47
CA THR A 399 -1.63 -27.75 12.64
C THR A 399 -1.29 -27.47 11.17
N ARG A 400 -1.70 -26.31 10.64
CA ARG A 400 -1.39 -25.91 9.26
C ARG A 400 0.11 -25.72 9.06
N GLU A 401 0.81 -25.07 9.99
CA GLU A 401 2.26 -24.90 9.92
C GLU A 401 3.00 -26.24 10.00
N GLN A 402 2.59 -27.15 10.88
CA GLN A 402 3.14 -28.50 11.01
C GLN A 402 2.87 -29.37 9.77
N ALA A 403 1.73 -29.20 9.10
CA ALA A 403 1.44 -29.82 7.82
C ALA A 403 2.35 -29.29 6.69
N MET A 404 2.65 -27.99 6.69
CA MET A 404 3.63 -27.41 5.75
C MET A 404 5.06 -27.92 6.02
N LEU A 405 5.40 -28.20 7.28
CA LEU A 405 6.69 -28.79 7.66
C LEU A 405 6.79 -30.26 7.29
N SER A 406 5.80 -31.09 7.60
CA SER A 406 5.87 -32.53 7.34
C SER A 406 5.57 -32.93 5.88
N GLY A 407 5.00 -32.03 5.08
CA GLY A 407 4.62 -32.33 3.70
C GLY A 407 4.36 -31.09 2.86
N VAL A 408 3.34 -31.17 2.01
CA VAL A 408 2.87 -30.04 1.19
C VAL A 408 1.35 -29.98 1.19
N ILE A 409 0.81 -28.78 1.42
CA ILE A 409 -0.62 -28.51 1.31
C ILE A 409 -0.93 -28.14 -0.14
N LEU A 410 -1.86 -28.84 -0.77
CA LEU A 410 -2.27 -28.65 -2.16
C LEU A 410 -3.81 -28.61 -2.27
N GLU A 411 -4.32 -28.17 -3.42
CA GLU A 411 -5.76 -28.23 -3.72
C GLU A 411 -6.30 -29.67 -3.64
N ALA A 412 -5.50 -30.63 -4.11
CA ALA A 412 -5.73 -32.06 -3.96
C ALA A 412 -4.59 -32.67 -3.14
N GLY A 413 -4.93 -33.22 -1.97
CA GLY A 413 -4.04 -34.02 -1.12
C GLY A 413 -4.73 -35.31 -0.72
N SER A 414 -3.98 -36.22 -0.11
CA SER A 414 -4.45 -37.58 0.21
C SER A 414 -4.33 -37.95 1.69
N GLU A 415 -3.52 -37.22 2.44
CA GLU A 415 -3.24 -37.49 3.84
C GLU A 415 -3.95 -36.48 4.75
N THR A 416 -4.14 -36.88 6.02
CA THR A 416 -4.67 -36.04 7.08
C THR A 416 -3.52 -35.64 8.00
N PRO A 417 -3.32 -34.33 8.25
CA PRO A 417 -2.26 -33.88 9.14
C PRO A 417 -2.57 -34.24 10.59
N ILE A 418 -1.52 -34.39 11.39
CA ILE A 418 -1.65 -34.61 12.83
C ILE A 418 -2.07 -33.28 13.47
N PRO A 419 -3.20 -33.23 14.20
CA PRO A 419 -3.61 -32.03 14.90
C PRO A 419 -2.57 -31.59 15.93
N ALA A 420 -2.34 -30.29 16.03
CA ALA A 420 -1.49 -29.71 17.06
C ALA A 420 -2.06 -29.98 18.46
N ARG A 421 -1.16 -29.99 19.45
CA ARG A 421 -1.52 -30.32 20.83
C ARG A 421 -2.16 -29.11 21.52
N THR A 422 -3.47 -29.13 21.67
CA THR A 422 -4.19 -28.22 22.55
C THR A 422 -3.83 -28.47 24.02
N VAL A 423 -3.72 -27.39 24.78
CA VAL A 423 -3.39 -27.40 26.20
C VAL A 423 -4.52 -26.76 26.99
N ASP A 424 -4.96 -27.44 28.05
CA ASP A 424 -5.90 -26.87 29.02
C ASP A 424 -5.23 -25.72 29.77
N PHE A 425 -5.99 -24.69 30.14
CA PHE A 425 -5.45 -23.56 30.86
C PHE A 425 -6.46 -22.98 31.85
N THR A 426 -5.95 -22.22 32.81
CA THR A 426 -6.75 -21.41 33.71
C THR A 426 -6.42 -19.94 33.52
N THR A 427 -7.35 -19.06 33.91
CA THR A 427 -7.19 -17.62 33.77
C THR A 427 -7.25 -16.94 35.13
N GLU A 428 -6.34 -16.00 35.38
CA GLU A 428 -6.42 -15.10 36.53
C GLU A 428 -6.60 -13.66 36.07
N GLU A 429 -7.59 -12.97 36.61
CA GLU A 429 -7.88 -11.57 36.27
C GLU A 429 -6.83 -10.62 36.89
N VAL A 430 -6.39 -9.64 36.11
CA VAL A 430 -5.44 -8.61 36.54
C VAL A 430 -5.99 -7.25 36.16
N GLU A 431 -6.51 -6.51 37.16
CA GLU A 431 -7.16 -5.21 36.94
C GLU A 431 -8.25 -5.26 35.84
N ALA A 432 -8.95 -6.39 35.77
CA ALA A 432 -10.04 -6.65 34.85
C ALA A 432 -11.08 -7.57 35.50
N VAL A 433 -12.25 -7.72 34.87
CA VAL A 433 -13.29 -8.67 35.23
C VAL A 433 -13.76 -9.38 33.96
N LEU A 434 -13.72 -10.71 33.94
CA LEU A 434 -14.16 -11.55 32.83
C LEU A 434 -15.55 -12.14 33.18
N ASP A 435 -16.57 -11.74 32.43
CA ASP A 435 -17.95 -12.24 32.56
C ASP A 435 -18.38 -12.89 31.23
N GLY A 436 -18.36 -14.23 31.20
CA GLY A 436 -18.49 -14.99 29.96
C GLY A 436 -17.40 -14.60 28.95
N ASP A 437 -17.81 -14.17 27.76
CA ASP A 437 -16.90 -13.70 26.71
C ASP A 437 -16.61 -12.19 26.79
N THR A 438 -17.08 -11.50 27.83
CA THR A 438 -16.88 -10.05 27.98
C THR A 438 -15.80 -9.76 29.01
N LEU A 439 -14.70 -9.13 28.58
CA LEU A 439 -13.60 -8.69 29.43
C LEU A 439 -13.67 -7.19 29.66
N HIS A 440 -13.91 -6.78 30.91
CA HIS A 440 -13.90 -5.40 31.35
C HIS A 440 -12.56 -5.05 31.98
N VAL A 441 -11.73 -4.29 31.28
CA VAL A 441 -10.39 -3.89 31.73
C VAL A 441 -10.44 -2.51 32.37
N THR A 442 -9.92 -2.39 33.59
CA THR A 442 -10.03 -1.20 34.44
C THR A 442 -8.76 -0.35 34.53
N SER A 443 -7.67 -0.77 33.87
CA SER A 443 -6.40 -0.03 33.81
C SER A 443 -5.76 -0.08 32.41
N ASP A 444 -4.81 0.80 32.15
CA ASP A 444 -4.08 0.86 30.87
C ASP A 444 -3.20 -0.36 30.58
N GLN A 445 -3.00 -1.27 31.54
CA GLN A 445 -2.24 -2.51 31.38
C GLN A 445 -2.92 -3.70 32.07
N GLY A 446 -4.25 -3.69 32.16
CA GLY A 446 -5.03 -4.78 32.74
C GLY A 446 -5.31 -5.91 31.73
N GLY A 447 -5.96 -6.98 32.17
CA GLY A 447 -6.32 -8.13 31.34
C GLY A 447 -6.36 -9.42 32.14
N ILE A 448 -5.87 -10.51 31.56
CA ILE A 448 -5.86 -11.84 32.18
C ILE A 448 -4.47 -12.47 32.08
N ASP A 449 -4.10 -13.25 33.08
CA ASP A 449 -2.95 -14.16 33.03
C ASP A 449 -3.42 -15.54 32.62
N LEU A 450 -2.84 -16.08 31.56
CA LEU A 450 -3.09 -17.45 31.09
C LEU A 450 -2.08 -18.38 31.77
N ILE A 451 -2.58 -19.43 32.42
CA ILE A 451 -1.77 -20.42 33.14
C ILE A 451 -1.98 -21.77 32.45
N PRO A 452 -1.09 -22.15 31.52
CA PRO A 452 -1.22 -23.38 30.74
C PRO A 452 -0.86 -24.62 31.57
N ASP A 453 -1.62 -25.71 31.43
CA ASP A 453 -1.33 -27.01 32.04
C ASP A 453 -0.34 -27.80 31.18
N VAL A 454 0.93 -27.42 31.30
CA VAL A 454 2.06 -28.12 30.67
C VAL A 454 2.94 -28.81 31.73
N PRO A 455 3.64 -29.90 31.36
CA PRO A 455 4.66 -30.48 32.23
C PRO A 455 5.70 -29.43 32.67
N PRO A 456 6.21 -29.46 33.92
CA PRO A 456 7.21 -28.50 34.40
C PRO A 456 8.53 -28.47 33.61
N THR A 457 8.83 -29.55 32.87
CA THR A 457 10.00 -29.67 32.01
C THR A 457 9.73 -29.32 30.55
N ALA A 458 8.52 -28.86 30.23
CA ALA A 458 8.15 -28.49 28.87
C ALA A 458 8.93 -27.25 28.41
N THR A 459 9.31 -27.26 27.14
CA THR A 459 10.00 -26.17 26.44
C THR A 459 9.31 -25.90 25.13
N GLY A 460 9.70 -24.83 24.43
CA GLY A 460 9.11 -24.43 23.16
C GLY A 460 8.20 -23.23 23.33
N ASP A 461 7.13 -23.18 22.54
CA ASP A 461 6.27 -22.00 22.43
C ASP A 461 4.79 -22.34 22.60
N LEU A 462 4.00 -21.30 22.88
CA LEU A 462 2.55 -21.35 22.90
C LEU A 462 1.98 -20.54 21.75
N TYR A 463 1.00 -21.12 21.07
CA TYR A 463 0.15 -20.46 20.08
C TYR A 463 -1.19 -20.19 20.73
N VAL A 464 -1.51 -18.91 20.90
CA VAL A 464 -2.77 -18.47 21.53
C VAL A 464 -3.66 -17.89 20.43
N SER A 465 -4.72 -18.62 20.11
CA SER A 465 -5.73 -18.24 19.11
C SER A 465 -6.96 -17.70 19.82
N PHE A 466 -7.54 -16.59 19.35
CA PHE A 466 -8.72 -15.97 19.97
C PHE A 466 -9.41 -14.99 19.01
N ASN A 467 -10.68 -14.70 19.28
CA ASN A 467 -11.44 -13.64 18.65
C ASN A 467 -11.52 -12.43 19.59
N ILE A 468 -11.20 -11.23 19.10
CA ILE A 468 -11.29 -10.01 19.91
C ILE A 468 -11.92 -8.82 19.18
N ARG A 469 -12.81 -8.10 19.88
CA ARG A 469 -13.28 -6.76 19.51
C ARG A 469 -13.44 -5.86 20.72
N LYS A 470 -13.05 -4.60 20.59
CA LYS A 470 -13.42 -3.55 21.55
C LYS A 470 -14.83 -3.06 21.26
N LEU A 471 -15.67 -2.95 22.29
CA LEU A 471 -17.07 -2.53 22.14
C LEU A 471 -17.21 -1.02 21.90
N GLU A 472 -16.40 -0.21 22.58
CA GLU A 472 -16.43 1.26 22.48
C GLU A 472 -15.03 1.85 22.48
N GLY A 473 -14.84 2.96 21.76
CA GLY A 473 -13.62 3.76 21.77
C GLY A 473 -12.67 3.56 20.59
N ASP A 474 -11.45 4.07 20.73
CA ASP A 474 -10.42 4.09 19.68
C ASP A 474 -9.75 2.71 19.49
N GLY A 475 -8.79 2.66 18.56
CA GLY A 475 -7.92 1.49 18.39
C GLY A 475 -7.20 1.11 19.68
N PHE A 476 -6.88 -0.17 19.84
CA PHE A 476 -6.31 -0.72 21.06
C PHE A 476 -5.07 -1.55 20.76
N PHE A 477 -4.28 -1.84 21.79
CA PHE A 477 -3.18 -2.79 21.66
C PHE A 477 -3.55 -4.12 22.31
N ILE A 478 -2.86 -5.17 21.89
CA ILE A 478 -2.86 -6.48 22.54
C ILE A 478 -1.40 -6.79 22.87
N LYS A 479 -1.14 -7.20 24.10
CA LYS A 479 0.17 -7.71 24.52
C LYS A 479 -0.01 -9.13 25.03
N LEU A 480 0.69 -10.09 24.44
CA LEU A 480 0.74 -11.48 24.87
C LEU A 480 2.18 -11.82 25.20
N GLY A 481 2.48 -12.10 26.47
CA GLY A 481 3.88 -12.25 26.90
C GLY A 481 4.66 -10.95 26.66
N GLY A 482 5.78 -11.04 25.94
CA GLY A 482 6.54 -9.86 25.47
C GLY A 482 6.09 -9.32 24.11
N TYR A 483 5.29 -10.08 23.35
CA TYR A 483 4.82 -9.68 22.02
C TYR A 483 3.73 -8.60 22.11
N ARG A 484 3.80 -7.60 21.22
CA ARG A 484 2.84 -6.48 21.17
C ARG A 484 2.34 -6.25 19.76
N THR A 485 1.03 -6.12 19.63
CA THR A 485 0.36 -5.69 18.39
C THR A 485 -0.70 -4.63 18.63
N THR A 486 -1.15 -3.97 17.57
CA THR A 486 -2.14 -2.88 17.64
C THR A 486 -3.25 -3.06 16.62
N ARG A 487 -4.48 -2.75 17.01
CA ARG A 487 -5.69 -2.69 16.19
C ARG A 487 -6.10 -1.23 15.97
N LYS A 488 -6.70 -0.95 14.83
CA LYS A 488 -7.12 0.37 14.37
C LYS A 488 -8.51 0.71 14.89
N PRO A 489 -8.81 2.00 15.11
CA PRO A 489 -10.16 2.44 15.39
C PRO A 489 -11.07 2.13 14.20
N GLU A 490 -12.38 2.00 14.47
CA GLU A 490 -13.40 1.75 13.45
C GLU A 490 -13.42 2.83 12.34
N ALA A 491 -13.10 4.08 12.70
CA ALA A 491 -12.99 5.19 11.76
C ALA A 491 -11.78 5.10 10.80
N SER A 492 -10.86 4.15 10.97
CA SER A 492 -9.65 4.08 10.15
C SER A 492 -9.89 3.48 8.76
N ILE A 493 -9.48 4.20 7.71
CA ILE A 493 -9.45 3.68 6.33
C ILE A 493 -8.42 2.56 6.11
N TYR A 494 -7.58 2.26 7.11
CA TYR A 494 -6.54 1.23 7.05
C TYR A 494 -6.85 0.01 7.92
N ARG A 495 -8.06 -0.07 8.48
CA ARG A 495 -8.54 -1.24 9.23
C ARG A 495 -8.76 -2.43 8.28
N THR A 496 -8.43 -3.65 8.74
CA THR A 496 -8.64 -4.91 8.00
C THR A 496 -9.96 -5.58 8.37
N ASP A 497 -10.60 -5.17 9.48
CA ASP A 497 -11.82 -5.77 10.06
C ASP A 497 -11.62 -7.21 10.58
N LEU A 498 -10.38 -7.70 10.67
CA LEU A 498 -10.05 -9.01 11.21
C LEU A 498 -10.17 -9.03 12.74
N THR A 499 -10.88 -10.01 13.27
CA THR A 499 -11.11 -10.20 14.71
C THR A 499 -10.42 -11.44 15.26
N SER A 500 -10.28 -12.48 14.43
CA SER A 500 -9.52 -13.69 14.74
C SER A 500 -8.02 -13.39 14.67
N MET A 501 -7.29 -13.87 15.66
CA MET A 501 -5.84 -13.70 15.76
C MET A 501 -5.20 -14.92 16.41
N THR A 502 -4.05 -15.31 15.88
CA THR A 502 -3.16 -16.30 16.48
C THR A 502 -1.81 -15.65 16.79
N LEU A 503 -1.43 -15.62 18.05
CA LEU A 503 -0.17 -15.03 18.50
C LEU A 503 0.74 -16.10 19.12
N ARG A 504 2.04 -16.03 18.80
CA ARG A 504 3.07 -16.87 19.38
C ARG A 504 3.72 -16.16 20.57
N THR A 505 3.96 -16.89 21.65
CA THR A 505 4.76 -16.44 22.79
C THR A 505 5.65 -17.59 23.27
N PRO A 506 6.88 -17.32 23.77
CA PRO A 506 7.64 -18.34 24.48
C PRO A 506 6.84 -18.95 25.61
N LEU A 507 7.02 -20.26 25.84
CA LEU A 507 6.37 -20.95 26.95
C LEU A 507 6.81 -20.37 28.29
N SER A 508 5.83 -20.02 29.13
CA SER A 508 6.05 -19.59 30.52
C SER A 508 4.93 -20.13 31.42
N GLU A 509 5.22 -20.28 32.72
CA GLU A 509 4.22 -20.71 33.72
C GLU A 509 3.00 -19.78 33.76
N ARG A 510 3.21 -18.51 33.41
CA ARG A 510 2.20 -17.47 33.39
C ARG A 510 2.43 -16.59 32.17
N VAL A 511 1.44 -16.53 31.30
CA VAL A 511 1.46 -15.75 30.07
C VAL A 511 0.53 -14.55 30.22
N PRO A 512 1.06 -13.33 30.37
CA PRO A 512 0.21 -12.16 30.52
C PRO A 512 -0.45 -11.78 29.18
N PHE A 513 -1.78 -11.73 29.16
CA PHE A 513 -2.58 -11.14 28.10
C PHE A 513 -3.11 -9.77 28.56
N ARG A 514 -2.59 -8.68 27.99
CA ARG A 514 -2.87 -7.30 28.42
C ARG A 514 -3.46 -6.43 27.33
N LEU A 515 -4.39 -5.58 27.75
CA LEU A 515 -5.15 -4.64 26.95
C LEU A 515 -5.18 -3.28 27.67
N PRO A 516 -5.45 -2.16 26.96
CA PRO A 516 -5.77 -0.90 27.60
C PRO A 516 -7.17 -0.91 28.23
N GLU A 517 -7.48 0.10 29.03
CA GLU A 517 -8.82 0.28 29.62
C GLU A 517 -9.92 0.20 28.55
N GLY A 518 -11.01 -0.49 28.87
CA GLY A 518 -12.16 -0.63 28.02
C GLY A 518 -12.87 -1.98 28.17
N THR A 519 -13.95 -2.14 27.40
CA THR A 519 -14.71 -3.39 27.35
C THR A 519 -14.47 -4.10 26.02
N TYR A 520 -14.15 -5.38 26.11
CA TYR A 520 -13.80 -6.23 24.98
C TYR A 520 -14.68 -7.47 24.97
N VAL A 521 -15.06 -7.90 23.77
CA VAL A 521 -15.53 -9.26 23.51
C VAL A 521 -14.31 -10.09 23.18
N LEU A 522 -14.06 -11.13 23.95
CA LEU A 522 -12.95 -12.06 23.86
C LEU A 522 -13.51 -13.49 23.84
N GLU A 523 -13.54 -14.09 22.66
CA GLU A 523 -14.22 -15.36 22.38
C GLU A 523 -13.21 -16.41 21.89
N ASP A 524 -13.57 -17.68 22.02
CA ASP A 524 -12.89 -18.84 21.42
C ASP A 524 -11.38 -18.93 21.69
N MET A 525 -10.96 -18.61 22.92
CA MET A 525 -9.55 -18.69 23.28
C MET A 525 -9.07 -20.14 23.35
N ILE A 526 -8.07 -20.47 22.53
CA ILE A 526 -7.43 -21.77 22.46
C ILE A 526 -5.92 -21.59 22.61
N ILE A 527 -5.29 -22.43 23.43
CA ILE A 527 -3.83 -22.49 23.59
C ILE A 527 -3.33 -23.82 23.05
N GLU A 528 -2.35 -23.77 22.17
CA GLU A 528 -1.65 -24.95 21.65
C GLU A 528 -0.17 -24.87 21.98
N TRP A 529 0.43 -26.02 22.31
CA TRP A 529 1.85 -26.13 22.61
C TRP A 529 2.63 -26.64 21.39
N GLU A 530 3.62 -25.85 20.97
CA GLU A 530 4.62 -26.24 19.99
C GLU A 530 5.90 -26.67 20.71
N ASP A 531 6.15 -27.98 20.73
CA ASP A 531 7.34 -28.60 21.32
C ASP A 531 8.49 -28.75 20.32
N TYR A 532 8.27 -28.34 19.07
CA TYR A 532 9.18 -28.38 17.94
C TYR A 532 9.59 -29.79 17.47
N SER A 533 8.95 -30.85 17.97
CA SER A 533 9.22 -32.23 17.55
C SER A 533 9.03 -32.45 16.05
N THR A 534 8.01 -31.83 15.45
CA THR A 534 7.76 -31.91 14.00
C THR A 534 8.89 -31.23 13.23
N LEU A 535 9.29 -30.02 13.65
CA LEU A 535 10.38 -29.29 13.01
C LEU A 535 11.71 -30.06 13.11
N ASP A 536 12.05 -30.53 14.30
CA ASP A 536 13.27 -31.26 14.56
C ASP A 536 13.34 -32.55 13.73
N SER A 537 12.24 -33.31 13.65
CA SER A 537 12.19 -34.52 12.80
C SER A 537 12.43 -34.23 11.31
N VAL A 538 11.88 -33.12 10.79
CA VAL A 538 12.03 -32.74 9.39
C VAL A 538 13.46 -32.23 9.12
N VAL A 539 14.06 -31.52 10.09
CA VAL A 539 15.46 -31.10 10.00
C VAL A 539 16.39 -32.31 9.97
N GLU A 540 16.20 -33.27 10.87
CA GLU A 540 16.97 -34.52 10.93
C GLU A 540 16.86 -35.30 9.61
N GLU A 541 15.63 -35.56 9.13
CA GLU A 541 15.40 -36.25 7.85
C GLU A 541 16.08 -35.54 6.68
N THR A 542 16.11 -34.20 6.71
CA THR A 542 16.70 -33.42 5.63
C THR A 542 18.22 -33.43 5.67
N GLN A 543 18.84 -33.48 6.84
CA GLN A 543 20.30 -33.60 6.97
C GLN A 543 20.85 -34.92 6.41
N GLU A 544 20.01 -35.96 6.33
CA GLU A 544 20.37 -37.24 5.70
C GLU A 544 20.35 -37.17 4.15
N ARG A 545 19.77 -36.13 3.56
CA ARG A 545 19.63 -35.96 2.11
C ARG A 545 20.66 -34.97 1.58
N PRO A 546 21.16 -35.15 0.34
CA PRO A 546 22.02 -34.16 -0.28
C PRO A 546 21.26 -32.84 -0.48
N ASP A 547 21.93 -31.73 -0.21
CA ASP A 547 21.38 -30.41 -0.50
C ASP A 547 21.06 -30.27 -2.00
N ILE A 548 20.09 -29.39 -2.31
CA ILE A 548 19.65 -29.09 -3.67
C ILE A 548 20.07 -27.65 -3.99
N PRO A 549 21.26 -27.45 -4.60
CA PRO A 549 21.70 -26.11 -4.98
C PRO A 549 20.72 -25.48 -5.97
N VAL A 550 20.42 -24.21 -5.73
CA VAL A 550 19.54 -23.42 -6.58
C VAL A 550 20.35 -22.30 -7.21
N THR A 551 20.24 -22.16 -8.53
CA THR A 551 20.75 -21.00 -9.26
C THR A 551 19.61 -20.02 -9.47
N TRP A 552 19.83 -18.75 -9.15
CA TRP A 552 18.86 -17.68 -9.37
C TRP A 552 19.50 -16.52 -10.12
N ASP A 553 18.97 -16.22 -11.31
CA ASP A 553 19.32 -15.07 -12.14
C ASP A 553 18.05 -14.27 -12.42
N GLY A 554 17.52 -13.59 -11.40
CA GLY A 554 16.38 -12.69 -11.51
C GLY A 554 15.07 -13.39 -11.94
N PRO A 555 14.68 -13.37 -13.22
CA PRO A 555 13.52 -14.11 -13.70
C PRO A 555 13.66 -15.63 -13.70
N ASN A 556 14.88 -16.20 -13.68
CA ASN A 556 15.08 -17.65 -13.80
C ASN A 556 15.56 -18.25 -12.49
N LEU A 557 15.02 -19.43 -12.16
CA LEU A 557 15.41 -20.23 -11.01
C LEU A 557 15.55 -21.69 -11.46
N ASP A 558 16.75 -22.25 -11.27
CA ASP A 558 17.11 -23.57 -11.79
C ASP A 558 17.66 -24.45 -10.67
N PHE A 559 17.24 -25.72 -10.63
CA PHE A 559 17.75 -26.72 -9.70
C PHE A 559 17.63 -28.13 -10.26
N THR A 560 18.33 -29.09 -9.65
CA THR A 560 18.25 -30.50 -10.04
C THR A 560 17.96 -31.37 -8.83
N VAL A 561 16.90 -32.17 -8.91
CA VAL A 561 16.63 -33.25 -7.96
C VAL A 561 17.17 -34.54 -8.57
N GLN A 562 18.17 -35.15 -7.92
CA GLN A 562 18.87 -36.31 -8.49
C GLN A 562 18.01 -37.58 -8.48
N GLU A 563 17.28 -37.80 -7.39
CA GLU A 563 16.46 -39.00 -7.19
C GLU A 563 15.12 -38.62 -6.57
N ALA A 564 14.07 -38.63 -7.39
CA ALA A 564 12.68 -38.49 -6.93
C ALA A 564 11.93 -39.82 -7.07
N THR A 565 11.10 -40.14 -6.09
CA THR A 565 10.20 -41.30 -6.15
C THR A 565 8.88 -40.91 -6.84
N GLN A 566 8.06 -41.91 -7.17
CA GLN A 566 6.76 -41.62 -7.78
C GLN A 566 5.88 -40.85 -6.78
N GLY A 567 5.34 -39.72 -7.22
CA GLY A 567 4.48 -38.87 -6.38
C GLY A 567 5.22 -37.80 -5.58
N THR A 568 6.54 -37.65 -5.76
CA THR A 568 7.31 -36.56 -5.13
C THR A 568 6.94 -35.20 -5.70
N TYR A 569 6.82 -34.21 -4.82
CA TYR A 569 6.73 -32.79 -5.16
C TYR A 569 7.98 -32.06 -4.70
N ALA A 570 8.50 -31.16 -5.55
CA ALA A 570 9.41 -30.10 -5.13
C ALA A 570 8.59 -28.92 -4.60
N VAL A 571 8.87 -28.47 -3.39
CA VAL A 571 8.17 -27.39 -2.69
C VAL A 571 9.15 -26.25 -2.50
N LEU A 572 8.75 -25.04 -2.90
CA LEU A 572 9.63 -23.86 -2.90
C LEU A 572 8.97 -22.70 -2.16
N PRO A 573 9.71 -21.94 -1.33
CA PRO A 573 9.25 -20.68 -0.72
C PRO A 573 9.29 -19.53 -1.74
N VAL A 574 8.74 -19.79 -2.92
CA VAL A 574 8.55 -18.84 -4.02
C VAL A 574 7.05 -18.59 -4.13
N PRO A 575 6.60 -17.33 -3.97
CA PRO A 575 5.17 -17.01 -4.02
C PRO A 575 4.54 -17.48 -5.33
N PHE A 576 3.42 -18.19 -5.23
CA PHE A 576 2.65 -18.63 -6.38
C PHE A 576 2.08 -17.42 -7.10
N GLU A 577 2.32 -17.34 -8.41
CA GLU A 577 1.83 -16.27 -9.27
C GLU A 577 1.65 -16.85 -10.68
N ARG A 578 0.60 -16.39 -11.37
CA ARG A 578 0.33 -16.76 -12.78
C ARG A 578 1.51 -16.52 -13.72
N GLY A 579 2.43 -15.63 -13.34
CA GLY A 579 3.61 -15.28 -14.12
C GLY A 579 4.69 -16.36 -14.19
N TRP A 580 4.63 -17.38 -13.32
CA TRP A 580 5.58 -18.48 -13.31
C TRP A 580 5.25 -19.54 -14.36
N SER A 581 6.30 -20.07 -14.99
CA SER A 581 6.25 -21.28 -15.82
C SER A 581 7.39 -22.20 -15.44
N ALA A 582 7.11 -23.51 -15.33
CA ALA A 582 8.11 -24.52 -15.05
C ALA A 582 8.32 -25.46 -16.26
N SER A 583 9.54 -25.99 -16.37
CA SER A 583 9.83 -27.16 -17.18
C SER A 583 10.63 -28.19 -16.38
N ILE A 584 10.42 -29.47 -16.66
CA ILE A 584 11.19 -30.59 -16.12
C ILE A 584 11.80 -31.32 -17.31
N ASN A 585 13.12 -31.47 -17.34
CA ASN A 585 13.83 -32.16 -18.41
C ASN A 585 13.46 -31.62 -19.81
N GLY A 586 13.22 -30.30 -19.91
CA GLY A 586 12.80 -29.60 -21.13
C GLY A 586 11.31 -29.69 -21.48
N GLU A 587 10.51 -30.44 -20.73
CA GLU A 587 9.06 -30.53 -20.93
C GLU A 587 8.31 -29.59 -19.98
N LYS A 588 7.34 -28.84 -20.51
CA LYS A 588 6.53 -27.93 -19.71
C LYS A 588 5.74 -28.67 -18.63
N ARG A 589 5.69 -28.10 -17.44
CA ARG A 589 4.92 -28.59 -16.28
C ARG A 589 4.13 -27.44 -15.64
N ASP A 590 3.09 -27.81 -14.90
CA ASP A 590 2.30 -26.86 -14.14
C ASP A 590 3.03 -26.48 -12.84
N VAL A 591 2.99 -25.19 -12.51
CA VAL A 591 3.33 -24.70 -11.18
C VAL A 591 2.04 -24.74 -10.37
N LEU A 592 2.06 -25.44 -9.25
CA LEU A 592 0.91 -25.60 -8.37
C LEU A 592 0.97 -24.57 -7.24
N GLN A 593 -0.18 -24.02 -6.87
CA GLN A 593 -0.32 -23.30 -5.60
C GLN A 593 -0.19 -24.32 -4.47
N ALA A 594 0.73 -24.07 -3.56
CA ALA A 594 1.08 -24.95 -2.46
C ALA A 594 1.30 -24.14 -1.18
N ASN A 595 1.05 -24.76 -0.03
CA ASN A 595 1.25 -24.12 1.27
C ASN A 595 0.62 -22.71 1.31
N TYR A 596 -0.63 -22.63 0.81
CA TYR A 596 -1.45 -21.44 0.62
C TYR A 596 -0.93 -20.40 -0.37
N ALA A 597 0.31 -19.94 -0.25
CA ALA A 597 0.84 -18.82 -1.04
C ALA A 597 2.11 -19.13 -1.82
N PHE A 598 2.62 -20.35 -1.75
CA PHE A 598 3.89 -20.76 -2.32
C PHE A 598 3.70 -21.74 -3.47
N SER A 599 4.81 -22.20 -4.05
CA SER A 599 4.80 -22.97 -5.29
C SER A 599 5.26 -24.41 -5.03
N ALA A 600 4.59 -25.36 -5.69
CA ALA A 600 5.09 -26.72 -5.81
C ALA A 600 5.09 -27.19 -7.27
N ILE A 601 5.98 -28.13 -7.56
CA ILE A 601 6.10 -28.77 -8.88
C ILE A 601 6.11 -30.28 -8.67
N LYS A 602 5.24 -30.99 -9.38
CA LYS A 602 5.22 -32.45 -9.37
C LYS A 602 6.41 -32.98 -10.17
N LEU A 603 7.22 -33.83 -9.55
CA LEU A 603 8.42 -34.40 -10.17
C LEU A 603 8.11 -35.72 -10.90
N ASP A 604 8.89 -36.00 -11.93
CA ASP A 604 8.95 -37.30 -12.57
C ASP A 604 9.83 -38.25 -11.71
N GLN A 605 9.68 -39.55 -11.87
CA GLN A 605 10.52 -40.51 -11.15
C GLN A 605 11.98 -40.42 -11.67
N GLY A 606 12.95 -40.39 -10.76
CA GLY A 606 14.38 -40.30 -11.06
C GLY A 606 14.90 -38.86 -11.07
N ARG A 607 15.77 -38.54 -12.05
CA ARG A 607 16.44 -37.24 -12.15
C ARG A 607 15.54 -36.19 -12.81
N ASN A 608 15.44 -35.03 -12.17
CA ASN A 608 14.62 -33.91 -12.62
C ASN A 608 15.48 -32.65 -12.71
N GLU A 609 15.76 -32.19 -13.92
CA GLU A 609 16.28 -30.84 -14.17
C GLU A 609 15.10 -29.88 -14.25
N VAL A 610 14.96 -29.01 -13.27
CA VAL A 610 13.81 -28.10 -13.15
C VAL A 610 14.24 -26.67 -13.46
N GLU A 611 13.55 -26.04 -14.41
CA GLU A 611 13.73 -24.64 -14.77
C GLU A 611 12.43 -23.88 -14.50
N LEU A 612 12.47 -22.84 -13.66
CA LEU A 612 11.36 -21.92 -13.43
C LEU A 612 11.71 -20.56 -14.04
N THR A 613 10.78 -20.01 -14.83
CA THR A 613 10.90 -18.67 -15.38
C THR A 613 9.70 -17.84 -14.99
N TYR A 614 9.95 -16.63 -14.46
CA TYR A 614 8.94 -15.63 -14.19
C TYR A 614 8.85 -14.59 -15.31
N ARG A 615 7.62 -14.29 -15.73
CA ARG A 615 7.29 -13.08 -16.49
C ARG A 615 6.04 -12.44 -15.90
N PRO A 616 5.91 -11.09 -15.94
CA PRO A 616 4.67 -10.45 -15.49
C PRO A 616 3.44 -11.11 -16.13
N PRO A 617 2.34 -11.31 -15.39
CA PRO A 617 1.12 -11.87 -15.95
C PRO A 617 0.70 -11.16 -17.24
N PHE A 618 0.34 -11.95 -18.25
CA PHE A 618 -0.08 -11.48 -19.59
C PHE A 618 1.01 -10.80 -20.45
N PHE A 619 2.28 -10.81 -20.03
CA PHE A 619 3.38 -10.09 -20.70
C PHE A 619 3.41 -10.28 -22.24
N GLY A 620 3.27 -11.51 -22.73
CA GLY A 620 3.28 -11.79 -24.18
C GLY A 620 2.14 -11.10 -24.93
N ILE A 621 0.90 -11.26 -24.45
CA ILE A 621 -0.30 -10.67 -25.07
C ILE A 621 -0.22 -9.15 -25.01
N THR A 622 0.15 -8.58 -23.86
CA THR A 622 0.23 -7.14 -23.67
C THR A 622 1.34 -6.49 -24.51
N THR A 623 2.43 -7.23 -24.76
CA THR A 623 3.50 -6.80 -25.68
C THR A 623 2.98 -6.71 -27.11
N VAL A 624 2.25 -7.74 -27.58
CA VAL A 624 1.62 -7.71 -28.90
C VAL A 624 0.62 -6.55 -29.02
N MET A 625 -0.23 -6.32 -28.02
CA MET A 625 -1.15 -5.18 -28.00
C MET A 625 -0.42 -3.83 -28.09
N THR A 626 0.68 -3.70 -27.36
CA THR A 626 1.53 -2.49 -27.39
C THR A 626 2.14 -2.26 -28.77
N LEU A 627 2.68 -3.31 -29.40
CA LEU A 627 3.26 -3.22 -30.74
C LEU A 627 2.20 -2.86 -31.80
N LEU A 628 1.01 -3.47 -31.73
CA LEU A 628 -0.11 -3.11 -32.60
C LEU A 628 -0.55 -1.65 -32.39
N GLY A 629 -0.63 -1.21 -31.14
CA GLY A 629 -0.90 0.19 -30.81
C GLY A 629 0.15 1.14 -31.41
N LEU A 630 1.43 0.78 -31.34
CA LEU A 630 2.51 1.56 -31.92
C LEU A 630 2.41 1.66 -33.44
N ILE A 631 2.11 0.54 -34.12
CA ILE A 631 1.89 0.52 -35.57
C ILE A 631 0.74 1.45 -35.94
N VAL A 632 -0.41 1.34 -35.27
CA VAL A 632 -1.58 2.19 -35.52
C VAL A 632 -1.24 3.67 -35.30
N PHE A 633 -0.52 3.99 -34.22
CA PHE A 633 -0.12 5.36 -33.92
C PHE A 633 0.82 5.94 -34.99
N VAL A 634 1.85 5.20 -35.39
CA VAL A 634 2.80 5.63 -36.43
C VAL A 634 2.11 5.76 -37.78
N SER A 635 1.26 4.81 -38.17
CA SER A 635 0.47 4.89 -39.40
C SER A 635 -0.45 6.12 -39.41
N TYR A 636 -1.09 6.43 -38.27
CA TYR A 636 -1.91 7.63 -38.14
C TYR A 636 -1.08 8.91 -38.29
N LEU A 637 0.10 9.01 -37.65
CA LEU A 637 0.98 10.16 -37.79
C LEU A 637 1.48 10.34 -39.24
N ALA A 638 1.85 9.26 -39.91
CA ALA A 638 2.26 9.30 -41.31
C ALA A 638 1.12 9.79 -42.22
N TYR A 639 -0.10 9.31 -41.99
CA TYR A 639 -1.30 9.74 -42.72
C TYR A 639 -1.59 11.24 -42.53
N VAL A 640 -1.52 11.74 -41.29
CA VAL A 640 -1.75 13.16 -41.00
C VAL A 640 -0.68 14.03 -41.67
N ARG A 641 0.60 13.66 -41.54
CA ARG A 641 1.71 14.39 -42.20
C ARG A 641 1.59 14.42 -43.72
N HIS A 642 1.06 13.37 -44.35
CA HIS A 642 0.86 13.36 -45.80
C HIS A 642 -0.29 14.26 -46.25
N LYS A 643 -1.24 14.57 -45.36
CA LYS A 643 -2.40 15.43 -45.64
C LYS A 643 -2.18 16.91 -45.33
N GLU A 644 -1.25 17.24 -44.45
CA GLU A 644 -0.89 18.64 -44.17
C GLU A 644 0.20 19.09 -45.17
N PRO A 645 0.01 20.19 -45.94
CA PRO A 645 1.10 20.74 -46.73
C PRO A 645 2.25 21.17 -45.80
N PRO A 646 3.52 21.10 -46.24
CA PRO A 646 4.63 21.58 -45.44
C PRO A 646 4.34 23.03 -45.00
N LEU A 647 4.45 23.29 -43.69
CA LEU A 647 4.41 24.63 -43.12
C LEU A 647 5.45 25.48 -43.89
N THR A 648 4.95 26.41 -44.70
CA THR A 648 5.73 27.38 -45.46
C THR A 648 5.74 28.71 -44.75
#